data_AF-A0A7S1FGX8-F1
#
_entry.id   AF-A0A7S1FGX8-F1
#
_cell.length_a   1.000
_cell.length_b   1.000
_cell.length_c   1.000
_cell.angle_alpha   90.00
_cell.angle_beta   90.00
_cell.angle_gamma   90.00
#
_symmetry.space_group_name_H-M   'P 1'
#
loop_
_entity.id
_entity.type
_entity.pdbx_description
1 polymer ?
#
loop_
_entity_poly.entity_id
_entity_poly.type
_entity_poly.pdbx_seq_one_letter_code
_entity_poly.pdbx_strand_id
1 'polypeptide(L)'
;MREVAFSPVMGRWLTHTGSSSVAYNNNQPNENFARELMQLFSLGLTKLNSDGSAQRANGSDVPTYETKHILSNARVFTGFKNRRSRMGSEAPWSQNMIDPMEIYSQMHDLNPKMGLDGSYLGDGFPLCDEVSLTTKGSTFELSGFVAVGAVLLEIGSDSSLYSLLCGGTATCDHVPLLVLEETLPCLGDECSSTITHVKAGSAYYKYILPPCVHFHYSESIANETDDVTDVAVYTGYCQDANGNRIYTGRERLDSSAAVDSPERRAECLALCEAFGGLGCELKHAGSGPGCWVHTDESVVGGSGTGSSGKLCWTFPSSRGKVGLSYAPQVSDCPEGTAITSFAECRQAVESYGLPLSYSRRRSSGYYHAGCSLGDAQAKFNYGAGQSSSGYQHICRAHVTVNEDGDVSQEVAFDIKWGPEGPPSAGLHTLVAKTGVAFDAVPSLTDLKARLTITTGAPQSACSSCDGDVKAYSSDGTLTVFEAGGTFYKNIESKMMIVGGSQSFRNPPVFLKSVNQRGAASAVVAEVEALLDHLLHQETTPLFVARRLIQRLVTSNPSSGYIESVGQAFASGTYDGVVYSGAYGDLAATTAAIVLHPAAKLFAAEVDARYDGALREPILKIMHLMRAMEYHDEADDPIVFRALQDVIGQFPFQAPSVFNFYDAEYTLPESEPESEPESESESESESETVSLAGPEFQIFTPTFFVGYLNAMASLIESGVSYRDCGTTDFDVGVYTPLYINGDSSQVCPQGRFTWQEADTFNDTLTELDLLLTGGRLTAASRETVRAAYSNAQGNSLKAAQRAIVMTTEFNTLGAPLPENGTRTPSEETTGPSVNSYKAAVLLFFSGGADTFNMVVPQDCYLYDEYVQIRTDLALTPAELNSI
;
A
#
# COMPACT_ATOMS: atom_id res chain seq x y z
N MET A 1 -4.51 4.65 -6.14
CA MET A 1 -4.36 4.30 -4.70
C MET A 1 -2.90 4.01 -4.31
N ARG A 2 -2.16 3.13 -5.01
CA ARG A 2 -0.74 2.84 -4.71
C ARG A 2 0.14 4.10 -4.62
N GLU A 3 0.05 5.00 -5.60
CA GLU A 3 0.80 6.25 -5.60
C GLU A 3 0.49 7.14 -4.38
N VAL A 4 -0.77 7.16 -3.93
CA VAL A 4 -1.20 7.89 -2.74
C VAL A 4 -0.59 7.28 -1.47
N ALA A 5 -0.56 5.95 -1.36
CA ALA A 5 0.01 5.26 -0.21
C ALA A 5 1.52 5.52 -0.05
N PHE A 6 2.26 5.57 -1.16
CA PHE A 6 3.71 5.83 -1.15
C PHE A 6 4.08 7.32 -1.29
N SER A 7 3.12 8.23 -1.49
CA SER A 7 3.40 9.66 -1.58
C SER A 7 3.88 10.22 -0.24
N PRO A 8 5.05 10.86 -0.15
CA PRO A 8 5.53 11.46 1.11
C PRO A 8 4.65 12.63 1.58
N VAL A 9 3.97 13.32 0.66
CA VAL A 9 3.01 14.39 1.00
C VAL A 9 1.80 13.79 1.70
N MET A 10 1.21 12.74 1.13
CA MET A 10 0.08 12.03 1.74
C MET A 10 0.50 11.32 3.03
N GLY A 11 1.70 10.74 3.04
CA GLY A 11 2.37 10.19 4.21
C GLY A 11 2.39 11.11 5.41
N ARG A 12 2.78 12.37 5.18
CA ARG A 12 2.81 13.40 6.22
C ARG A 12 1.40 13.88 6.58
N TRP A 13 0.54 14.07 5.58
CA TRP A 13 -0.81 14.60 5.78
C TRP A 13 -1.72 13.62 6.55
N LEU A 14 -1.64 12.34 6.22
CA LEU A 14 -2.38 11.23 6.85
C LEU A 14 -1.55 10.48 7.89
N THR A 15 -0.38 11.03 8.24
CA THR A 15 0.43 10.66 9.41
C THR A 15 0.91 9.20 9.46
N HIS A 16 0.99 8.50 8.32
CA HIS A 16 1.59 7.16 8.27
C HIS A 16 3.10 7.18 7.99
N THR A 17 3.69 8.31 7.57
CA THR A 17 5.16 8.46 7.55
C THR A 17 5.72 8.31 8.96
N GLY A 18 6.60 7.32 9.15
CA GLY A 18 7.23 7.00 10.43
C GLY A 18 6.35 6.18 11.38
N SER A 19 5.14 5.77 10.96
CA SER A 19 4.30 4.84 11.72
C SER A 19 5.04 3.52 11.95
N SER A 20 4.95 2.97 13.14
CA SER A 20 5.68 1.77 13.56
C SER A 20 4.79 0.77 14.28
N SER A 21 5.19 -0.49 14.26
CA SER A 21 4.53 -1.56 15.01
C SER A 21 4.77 -1.44 16.52
N VAL A 22 3.84 -2.00 17.31
CA VAL A 22 4.00 -2.13 18.76
C VAL A 22 5.28 -2.90 19.10
N ALA A 23 5.62 -3.91 18.29
CA ALA A 23 6.83 -4.70 18.48
C ALA A 23 8.14 -3.91 18.32
N TYR A 24 8.13 -2.81 17.57
CA TYR A 24 9.32 -2.00 17.33
C TYR A 24 9.63 -1.04 18.47
N ASN A 25 8.63 -0.34 19.01
CA ASN A 25 8.83 0.72 20.01
C ASN A 25 7.66 0.91 20.99
N ASN A 26 6.74 -0.05 21.08
CA ASN A 26 5.53 -0.01 21.91
C ASN A 26 4.53 1.11 21.55
N ASN A 27 4.66 1.73 20.36
CA ASN A 27 3.66 2.66 19.84
C ASN A 27 2.57 1.92 19.08
N GLN A 28 1.34 2.41 19.18
CA GLN A 28 0.24 1.93 18.35
C GLN A 28 0.41 2.45 16.91
N PRO A 29 0.15 1.60 15.88
CA PRO A 29 0.12 2.02 14.49
C PRO A 29 -0.85 3.19 14.27
N ASN A 30 -0.48 4.14 13.41
CA ASN A 30 -1.35 5.26 13.08
C ASN A 30 -2.52 4.81 12.19
N GLU A 31 -3.75 5.08 12.64
CA GLU A 31 -4.97 4.63 11.97
C GLU A 31 -5.48 5.55 10.86
N ASN A 32 -5.01 6.80 10.80
CA ASN A 32 -5.61 7.83 9.95
C ASN A 32 -5.57 7.42 8.48
N PHE A 33 -4.42 7.00 7.95
CA PHE A 33 -4.33 6.60 6.55
C PHE A 33 -5.23 5.40 6.22
N ALA A 34 -5.25 4.36 7.06
CA ALA A 34 -6.08 3.18 6.83
C ALA A 34 -7.58 3.53 6.84
N ARG A 35 -8.00 4.41 7.76
CA ARG A 35 -9.36 4.92 7.85
C ARG A 35 -9.74 5.74 6.61
N GLU A 36 -8.93 6.72 6.25
CA GLU A 36 -9.21 7.59 5.10
C GLU A 36 -9.17 6.83 3.77
N LEU A 37 -8.29 5.84 3.66
CA LEU A 37 -8.24 4.96 2.49
C LEU A 37 -9.55 4.22 2.28
N MET A 38 -10.10 3.61 3.33
CA MET A 38 -11.38 2.91 3.23
C MET A 38 -12.57 3.86 3.10
N GLN A 39 -12.62 4.94 3.87
CA GLN A 39 -13.82 5.78 3.97
C GLN A 39 -13.91 6.86 2.90
N LEU A 40 -12.79 7.45 2.46
CA LEU A 40 -12.78 8.56 1.51
C LEU A 40 -12.34 8.16 0.11
N PHE A 41 -11.41 7.21 0.00
CA PHE A 41 -10.79 6.90 -1.29
C PHE A 41 -11.38 5.67 -2.00
N SER A 42 -12.03 4.74 -1.28
CA SER A 42 -12.53 3.50 -1.91
C SER A 42 -13.96 3.09 -1.57
N LEU A 43 -14.32 2.90 -0.30
CA LEU A 43 -15.56 2.19 0.07
C LEU A 43 -16.71 3.11 0.49
N GLY A 44 -16.40 4.22 1.17
CA GLY A 44 -17.41 4.93 1.98
C GLY A 44 -17.75 4.19 3.27
N LEU A 45 -18.69 4.73 4.04
CA LEU A 45 -19.10 4.18 5.34
C LEU A 45 -20.14 3.05 5.23
N THR A 46 -20.94 3.06 4.16
CA THR A 46 -22.13 2.22 4.01
C THR A 46 -22.03 1.36 2.75
N LYS A 47 -22.34 0.06 2.86
CA LYS A 47 -22.40 -0.84 1.71
C LYS A 47 -23.50 -0.39 0.75
N LEU A 48 -23.24 -0.47 -0.54
CA LEU A 48 -24.18 -0.03 -1.57
C LEU A 48 -24.80 -1.21 -2.33
N ASN A 49 -26.08 -1.10 -2.68
CA ASN A 49 -26.75 -1.95 -3.66
C ASN A 49 -26.25 -1.60 -5.07
N SER A 50 -26.50 -2.43 -6.08
CA SER A 50 -26.09 -2.18 -7.48
C SER A 50 -26.59 -0.85 -8.05
N ASP A 51 -27.71 -0.34 -7.53
CA ASP A 51 -28.31 0.95 -7.90
C ASP A 51 -27.72 2.15 -7.12
N GLY A 52 -26.69 1.93 -6.31
CA GLY A 52 -26.03 2.93 -5.48
C GLY A 52 -26.78 3.31 -4.19
N SER A 53 -27.94 2.74 -3.90
CA SER A 53 -28.64 2.98 -2.62
C SER A 53 -27.94 2.27 -1.45
N ALA A 54 -28.11 2.80 -0.24
CA ALA A 54 -27.57 2.18 0.97
C ALA A 54 -28.21 0.80 1.22
N GLN A 55 -27.39 -0.22 1.47
CA GLN A 55 -27.86 -1.49 1.98
C GLN A 55 -28.33 -1.31 3.42
N ARG A 56 -29.54 -1.79 3.73
CA ARG A 56 -30.13 -1.68 5.07
C ARG A 56 -30.46 -3.04 5.66
N ALA A 57 -30.08 -3.26 6.92
CA ALA A 57 -30.47 -4.40 7.74
C ALA A 57 -31.20 -3.88 8.98
N ASN A 58 -32.40 -4.39 9.25
CA ASN A 58 -33.24 -3.96 10.37
C ASN A 58 -33.49 -2.43 10.43
N GLY A 59 -33.54 -1.76 9.27
CA GLY A 59 -33.76 -0.31 9.17
C GLY A 59 -32.50 0.55 9.38
N SER A 60 -31.34 -0.05 9.64
CA SER A 60 -30.05 0.65 9.74
C SER A 60 -29.15 0.33 8.56
N ASP A 61 -28.35 1.30 8.15
CA ASP A 61 -27.35 1.13 7.10
C ASP A 61 -26.29 0.09 7.49
N VAL A 62 -25.93 -0.77 6.55
CA VAL A 62 -24.92 -1.82 6.76
C VAL A 62 -23.53 -1.22 6.54
N PRO A 63 -22.64 -1.24 7.55
CA PRO A 63 -21.32 -0.66 7.41
C PRO A 63 -20.43 -1.45 6.43
N THR A 64 -19.57 -0.76 5.69
CA THR A 64 -18.57 -1.36 4.78
C THR A 64 -17.43 -2.05 5.54
N TYR A 65 -17.08 -1.51 6.70
CA TYR A 65 -16.02 -2.00 7.58
C TYR A 65 -16.36 -1.65 9.05
N GLU A 66 -15.50 -2.09 9.96
CA GLU A 66 -15.68 -1.94 11.40
C GLU A 66 -14.37 -1.40 12.00
N THR A 67 -14.40 -0.95 13.26
CA THR A 67 -13.19 -0.47 13.94
C THR A 67 -12.05 -1.48 13.92
N LYS A 68 -12.35 -2.78 14.04
CA LYS A 68 -11.32 -3.84 13.98
C LYS A 68 -10.59 -3.90 12.62
N HIS A 69 -11.30 -3.59 11.53
CA HIS A 69 -10.69 -3.52 10.19
C HIS A 69 -9.73 -2.33 10.09
N ILE A 70 -10.08 -1.17 10.67
CA ILE A 70 -9.19 0.00 10.71
C ILE A 70 -7.92 -0.31 11.48
N LEU A 71 -8.05 -0.88 12.69
CA LEU A 71 -6.91 -1.25 13.54
C LEU A 71 -6.01 -2.28 12.86
N SER A 72 -6.62 -3.28 12.20
CA SER A 72 -5.89 -4.30 11.47
C SER A 72 -5.14 -3.72 10.27
N ASN A 73 -5.81 -2.91 9.44
CA ASN A 73 -5.24 -2.30 8.24
C ASN A 73 -4.23 -1.19 8.53
N ALA A 74 -4.33 -0.51 9.68
CA ALA A 74 -3.32 0.46 10.13
C ALA A 74 -1.92 -0.16 10.24
N ARG A 75 -1.84 -1.45 10.61
CA ARG A 75 -0.59 -2.20 10.70
C ARG A 75 0.10 -2.39 9.35
N VAL A 76 -0.66 -2.48 8.25
CA VAL A 76 -0.13 -2.57 6.88
C VAL A 76 0.71 -1.34 6.53
N PHE A 77 0.36 -0.17 7.08
CA PHE A 77 1.04 1.10 6.82
C PHE A 77 2.15 1.45 7.82
N THR A 78 2.65 0.46 8.56
CA THR A 78 3.84 0.61 9.41
C THR A 78 5.13 0.44 8.61
N GLY A 79 6.17 1.20 8.95
CA GLY A 79 7.49 1.15 8.30
C GLY A 79 7.68 2.05 7.08
N PHE A 80 6.71 2.91 6.75
CA PHE A 80 6.88 3.91 5.69
C PHE A 80 7.79 5.04 6.16
N LYS A 81 8.80 5.41 5.38
CA LYS A 81 9.66 6.57 5.67
C LYS A 81 10.06 7.33 4.42
N ASN A 82 10.32 8.62 4.57
CA ASN A 82 10.83 9.44 3.48
C ASN A 82 12.20 8.92 3.04
N ARG A 83 12.45 8.97 1.73
CA ARG A 83 13.79 8.72 1.20
C ARG A 83 14.77 9.78 1.68
N ARG A 84 16.06 9.46 1.55
CA ARG A 84 17.11 10.46 1.77
C ARG A 84 16.94 11.61 0.78
N SER A 85 17.29 12.83 1.20
CA SER A 85 17.32 13.98 0.28
C SER A 85 18.25 13.70 -0.90
N ARG A 86 17.85 14.16 -2.08
CA ARG A 86 18.63 14.02 -3.31
C ARG A 86 19.84 14.96 -3.35
N MET A 87 19.93 15.90 -2.39
CA MET A 87 20.91 16.98 -2.30
C MET A 87 20.88 17.88 -3.56
N GLY A 88 20.48 19.14 -3.41
CA GLY A 88 20.46 20.12 -4.52
C GLY A 88 19.10 20.32 -5.20
N SER A 89 18.17 19.36 -5.10
CA SER A 89 16.78 19.51 -5.54
C SER A 89 15.81 19.92 -4.43
N GLU A 90 16.19 19.69 -3.17
CA GLU A 90 15.46 20.16 -2.01
C GLU A 90 16.31 21.17 -1.22
N ALA A 91 15.66 22.08 -0.49
CA ALA A 91 16.37 23.00 0.40
C ALA A 91 17.30 22.20 1.34
N PRO A 92 18.54 22.67 1.62
CA PRO A 92 19.39 22.01 2.61
C PRO A 92 18.59 21.78 3.89
N TRP A 93 18.63 20.56 4.44
CA TRP A 93 17.90 20.14 5.65
C TRP A 93 16.41 19.79 5.50
N SER A 94 15.84 19.87 4.30
CA SER A 94 14.46 19.43 4.06
C SER A 94 14.36 17.93 3.80
N GLN A 95 13.23 17.33 4.19
CA GLN A 95 12.92 15.92 3.89
C GLN A 95 12.59 15.77 2.40
N ASN A 96 12.88 14.59 1.83
CA ASN A 96 12.47 14.28 0.47
C ASN A 96 10.94 14.12 0.42
N MET A 97 10.26 15.16 -0.09
CA MET A 97 8.80 15.20 -0.27
C MET A 97 8.38 14.91 -1.71
N ILE A 98 9.28 14.35 -2.53
CA ILE A 98 9.09 14.20 -3.98
C ILE A 98 9.09 12.71 -4.34
N ASP A 99 10.13 11.98 -3.93
CA ASP A 99 10.24 10.57 -4.27
C ASP A 99 9.29 9.71 -3.42
N PRO A 100 8.74 8.61 -3.96
CA PRO A 100 7.95 7.66 -3.20
C PRO A 100 8.69 7.20 -1.94
N MET A 101 7.98 7.19 -0.81
CA MET A 101 8.47 6.70 0.47
C MET A 101 9.05 5.29 0.33
N GLU A 102 10.10 5.01 1.10
CA GLU A 102 10.70 3.68 1.15
C GLU A 102 10.22 2.92 2.39
N ILE A 103 10.28 1.59 2.32
CA ILE A 103 9.94 0.71 3.44
C ILE A 103 11.17 0.47 4.32
N TYR A 104 11.00 0.69 5.62
CA TYR A 104 11.88 0.23 6.67
C TYR A 104 11.25 -0.95 7.40
N SER A 105 11.61 -2.16 6.98
CA SER A 105 11.00 -3.41 7.47
C SER A 105 11.07 -3.59 8.98
N GLN A 106 12.08 -3.03 9.66
CA GLN A 106 12.20 -3.15 11.12
C GLN A 106 11.08 -2.47 11.90
N MET A 107 10.43 -1.46 11.32
CA MET A 107 9.28 -0.80 11.93
C MET A 107 7.95 -1.46 11.57
N HIS A 108 7.96 -2.47 10.69
CA HIS A 108 6.74 -3.08 10.18
C HIS A 108 6.15 -4.11 11.16
N ASP A 109 4.84 -4.31 11.12
CA ASP A 109 4.15 -5.31 11.94
C ASP A 109 4.20 -6.69 11.28
N LEU A 110 4.51 -7.75 12.04
CA LEU A 110 4.65 -9.12 11.51
C LEU A 110 3.38 -9.97 11.65
N ASN A 111 2.34 -9.43 12.28
CA ASN A 111 1.14 -10.19 12.57
C ASN A 111 0.21 -10.25 11.35
N PRO A 112 -0.68 -11.25 11.29
CA PRO A 112 -1.72 -11.34 10.26
C PRO A 112 -2.62 -10.11 10.24
N LYS A 113 -2.98 -9.65 9.03
CA LYS A 113 -3.95 -8.57 8.81
C LYS A 113 -5.18 -9.08 8.07
N MET A 114 -6.31 -8.51 8.42
CA MET A 114 -7.63 -8.97 8.01
C MET A 114 -8.04 -8.35 6.69
N GLY A 115 -8.72 -9.13 5.85
CA GLY A 115 -9.63 -8.60 4.85
C GLY A 115 -10.95 -8.14 5.48
N LEU A 116 -11.83 -7.59 4.66
CA LEU A 116 -13.15 -7.05 5.06
C LEU A 116 -14.26 -8.11 5.04
N ASP A 117 -14.07 -9.19 4.31
CA ASP A 117 -14.94 -10.37 4.24
C ASP A 117 -14.55 -11.45 5.27
N GLY A 118 -13.63 -11.10 6.17
CA GLY A 118 -13.12 -11.99 7.19
C GLY A 118 -12.15 -13.06 6.68
N SER A 119 -11.60 -12.87 5.49
CA SER A 119 -10.33 -13.44 5.02
C SER A 119 -9.13 -12.77 5.70
N TYR A 120 -7.91 -13.21 5.36
CA TYR A 120 -6.67 -12.49 5.64
C TYR A 120 -6.07 -11.96 4.34
N LEU A 121 -5.31 -10.86 4.40
CA LEU A 121 -4.73 -10.24 3.20
C LEU A 121 -3.77 -11.15 2.42
N GLY A 122 -3.19 -12.15 3.09
CA GLY A 122 -2.34 -13.15 2.45
C GLY A 122 -3.09 -14.29 1.76
N ASP A 123 -4.43 -14.31 1.82
CA ASP A 123 -5.24 -15.30 1.11
C ASP A 123 -5.16 -15.03 -0.40
N GLY A 124 -5.10 -16.08 -1.20
CA GLY A 124 -4.95 -15.97 -2.65
C GLY A 124 -3.51 -15.92 -3.15
N PHE A 125 -2.52 -16.01 -2.25
CA PHE A 125 -1.09 -16.00 -2.59
C PHE A 125 -0.42 -17.38 -2.41
N PRO A 126 0.64 -17.69 -3.18
CA PRO A 126 1.41 -18.91 -3.01
C PRO A 126 2.32 -18.85 -1.78
N LEU A 127 2.76 -20.02 -1.31
CA LEU A 127 3.79 -20.08 -0.27
C LEU A 127 5.13 -19.62 -0.83
N CYS A 128 5.90 -18.88 -0.03
CA CYS A 128 7.20 -18.36 -0.46
C CYS A 128 8.24 -19.44 -0.80
N ASP A 129 8.07 -20.67 -0.31
CA ASP A 129 8.96 -21.79 -0.64
C ASP A 129 8.62 -22.42 -2.02
N GLU A 130 7.52 -22.01 -2.65
CA GLU A 130 7.09 -22.47 -3.98
C GLU A 130 7.42 -21.48 -5.10
N VAL A 131 7.85 -20.27 -4.75
CA VAL A 131 8.22 -19.25 -5.72
C VAL A 131 9.74 -19.24 -5.90
N SER A 132 10.15 -19.05 -7.15
CA SER A 132 11.55 -19.00 -7.58
C SER A 132 11.72 -17.90 -8.61
N LEU A 133 12.94 -17.68 -9.07
CA LEU A 133 13.25 -16.65 -10.05
C LEU A 133 12.61 -16.87 -11.43
N THR A 134 12.17 -18.10 -11.73
CA THR A 134 11.44 -18.38 -12.98
C THR A 134 9.93 -18.37 -12.82
N THR A 135 9.40 -18.13 -11.61
CA THR A 135 7.96 -18.07 -11.37
C THR A 135 7.35 -16.82 -12.00
N LYS A 136 6.17 -16.96 -12.63
CA LYS A 136 5.36 -15.83 -13.11
C LYS A 136 5.28 -14.70 -12.06
N GLY A 137 5.42 -13.46 -12.51
CA GLY A 137 5.45 -12.26 -11.66
C GLY A 137 6.83 -11.91 -11.10
N SER A 138 7.83 -12.78 -11.25
CA SER A 138 9.23 -12.46 -10.92
C SER A 138 9.68 -11.23 -11.69
N THR A 139 10.26 -10.27 -10.98
CA THR A 139 10.68 -8.98 -11.54
C THR A 139 12.20 -8.82 -11.46
N PHE A 140 12.80 -8.30 -12.52
CA PHE A 140 14.24 -8.08 -12.64
C PHE A 140 14.51 -6.63 -13.02
N GLU A 141 15.14 -5.89 -12.11
CA GLU A 141 15.51 -4.49 -12.27
C GLU A 141 17.00 -4.37 -12.59
N LEU A 142 17.37 -3.76 -13.72
CA LEU A 142 18.75 -3.53 -14.08
C LEU A 142 19.43 -2.65 -13.01
N SER A 143 20.41 -3.22 -12.32
CA SER A 143 21.17 -2.58 -11.23
C SER A 143 22.49 -2.00 -11.70
N GLY A 144 22.92 -2.34 -12.92
CA GLY A 144 24.12 -1.81 -13.56
C GLY A 144 25.02 -2.90 -14.15
N PHE A 145 26.28 -2.54 -14.40
CA PHE A 145 27.27 -3.40 -15.06
C PHE A 145 28.45 -3.78 -14.16
N VAL A 146 28.34 -3.47 -12.86
CA VAL A 146 29.32 -3.80 -11.83
C VAL A 146 28.60 -4.65 -10.78
N ALA A 147 29.29 -5.63 -10.20
CA ALA A 147 28.71 -6.50 -9.18
C ALA A 147 28.17 -5.69 -8.00
N VAL A 148 26.89 -5.94 -7.64
CA VAL A 148 26.20 -5.29 -6.52
C VAL A 148 25.66 -6.38 -5.58
N GLY A 149 26.00 -6.33 -4.29
CA GLY A 149 25.39 -7.19 -3.26
C GLY A 149 25.95 -8.61 -3.11
N ALA A 150 25.25 -9.43 -2.31
CA ALA A 150 25.61 -10.83 -1.99
C ALA A 150 24.54 -11.83 -2.51
N VAL A 151 25.00 -13.04 -2.84
CA VAL A 151 24.32 -14.11 -3.60
C VAL A 151 23.93 -13.70 -5.02
N LEU A 152 24.90 -13.90 -5.92
CA LEU A 152 24.83 -13.66 -7.36
C LEU A 152 24.76 -15.00 -8.10
N LEU A 153 23.69 -15.21 -8.87
CA LEU A 153 23.62 -16.31 -9.84
C LEU A 153 24.02 -15.81 -11.22
N GLU A 154 25.03 -16.41 -11.84
CA GLU A 154 25.34 -16.16 -13.25
C GLU A 154 24.55 -17.15 -14.12
N ILE A 155 23.61 -16.63 -14.91
CA ILE A 155 22.77 -17.45 -15.79
C ILE A 155 23.43 -17.58 -17.17
N GLY A 156 23.45 -18.80 -17.70
CA GLY A 156 24.02 -19.12 -19.01
C GLY A 156 23.06 -18.83 -20.16
N SER A 157 23.58 -18.81 -21.38
CA SER A 157 22.78 -18.59 -22.61
C SER A 157 21.78 -19.72 -22.93
N ASP A 158 21.90 -20.85 -22.24
CA ASP A 158 20.98 -21.98 -22.25
C ASP A 158 19.73 -21.75 -21.38
N SER A 159 19.73 -20.70 -20.55
CA SER A 159 18.59 -20.30 -19.75
C SER A 159 17.53 -19.57 -20.57
N SER A 160 16.25 -19.93 -20.35
CA SER A 160 15.12 -19.18 -20.91
C SER A 160 15.06 -17.76 -20.34
N LEU A 161 15.43 -17.58 -19.07
CA LEU A 161 15.52 -16.27 -18.43
C LEU A 161 16.62 -15.41 -19.07
N TYR A 162 17.77 -16.00 -19.42
CA TYR A 162 18.85 -15.28 -20.10
C TYR A 162 18.36 -14.70 -21.42
N SER A 163 17.63 -15.48 -22.22
CA SER A 163 17.08 -15.02 -23.50
C SER A 163 16.17 -13.79 -23.34
N LEU A 164 15.34 -13.77 -22.29
CA LEU A 164 14.45 -12.65 -22.01
C LEU A 164 15.20 -11.40 -21.53
N LEU A 165 16.18 -11.57 -20.63
CA LEU A 165 16.98 -10.44 -20.13
C LEU A 165 17.90 -9.84 -21.19
N CYS A 166 18.33 -10.64 -22.18
CA CYS A 166 19.22 -10.24 -23.27
C CYS A 166 18.53 -9.85 -24.59
N GLY A 167 17.19 -9.74 -24.61
CA GLY A 167 16.44 -9.37 -25.81
C GLY A 167 16.54 -10.37 -26.97
N GLY A 168 16.95 -11.62 -26.71
CA GLY A 168 17.01 -12.70 -27.72
C GLY A 168 18.07 -12.55 -28.81
N THR A 169 19.10 -11.71 -28.63
CA THR A 169 20.11 -11.43 -29.67
C THR A 169 21.50 -12.02 -29.36
N ALA A 170 22.36 -12.15 -30.38
CA ALA A 170 23.74 -12.64 -30.22
C ALA A 170 24.65 -11.66 -29.45
N THR A 171 24.29 -10.38 -29.42
CA THR A 171 24.90 -9.33 -28.59
C THR A 171 23.87 -8.90 -27.55
N CYS A 172 23.91 -9.50 -26.37
CA CYS A 172 22.92 -9.30 -25.29
C CYS A 172 22.53 -7.82 -25.12
N ASP A 173 21.30 -7.49 -25.52
CA ASP A 173 20.70 -6.17 -25.36
C ASP A 173 19.88 -6.17 -24.06
N HIS A 174 20.43 -5.52 -23.05
CA HIS A 174 19.97 -5.66 -21.67
C HIS A 174 18.64 -4.93 -21.46
N VAL A 175 17.58 -5.68 -21.19
CA VAL A 175 16.27 -5.12 -20.85
C VAL A 175 16.36 -4.42 -19.50
N PRO A 176 15.94 -3.15 -19.33
CA PRO A 176 16.10 -2.43 -18.06
C PRO A 176 15.18 -2.92 -16.94
N LEU A 177 14.00 -3.43 -17.29
CA LEU A 177 13.02 -3.99 -16.37
C LEU A 177 12.29 -5.14 -17.06
N LEU A 178 12.32 -6.32 -16.45
CA LEU A 178 11.58 -7.50 -16.93
C LEU A 178 10.64 -7.99 -15.84
N VAL A 179 9.37 -8.22 -16.17
CA VAL A 179 8.41 -8.96 -15.34
C VAL A 179 8.04 -10.23 -16.11
N LEU A 180 8.11 -11.39 -15.45
CA LEU A 180 7.76 -12.65 -16.11
C LEU A 180 6.24 -12.79 -16.24
N GLU A 181 5.74 -12.87 -17.47
CA GLU A 181 4.31 -13.08 -17.77
C GLU A 181 3.85 -14.54 -17.56
N GLU A 182 4.81 -15.47 -17.58
CA GLU A 182 4.60 -16.91 -17.40
C GLU A 182 5.73 -17.54 -16.60
N THR A 183 5.47 -18.73 -16.05
CA THR A 183 6.48 -19.50 -15.32
C THR A 183 7.39 -20.23 -16.30
N LEU A 184 8.70 -19.99 -16.21
CA LEU A 184 9.70 -20.63 -17.07
C LEU A 184 10.23 -21.93 -16.43
N PRO A 185 10.70 -22.90 -17.25
CA PRO A 185 11.47 -24.03 -16.73
C PRO A 185 12.74 -23.52 -16.04
N CYS A 186 12.95 -23.90 -14.78
CA CYS A 186 14.15 -23.54 -14.05
C CYS A 186 15.31 -24.50 -14.38
N LEU A 187 16.52 -23.96 -14.53
CA LEU A 187 17.74 -24.72 -14.77
C LEU A 187 18.73 -24.62 -13.59
N GLY A 188 19.02 -25.75 -12.94
CA GLY A 188 20.02 -25.81 -11.87
C GLY A 188 19.70 -24.88 -10.69
N ASP A 189 20.62 -23.97 -10.37
CA ASP A 189 20.47 -23.00 -9.27
C ASP A 189 19.38 -21.95 -9.54
N GLU A 190 18.84 -21.87 -10.76
CA GLU A 190 17.65 -21.07 -11.05
C GLU A 190 16.42 -21.55 -10.28
N CYS A 191 16.38 -22.82 -9.89
CA CYS A 191 15.29 -23.35 -9.06
C CYS A 191 15.41 -22.92 -7.59
N SER A 192 16.48 -22.20 -7.21
CA SER A 192 16.71 -21.77 -5.83
C SER A 192 15.88 -20.54 -5.47
N SER A 193 15.26 -20.58 -4.29
CA SER A 193 14.63 -19.40 -3.65
C SER A 193 15.66 -18.46 -3.00
N THR A 194 16.96 -18.81 -3.03
CA THR A 194 18.03 -18.09 -2.34
C THR A 194 18.83 -17.14 -3.22
N ILE A 195 18.31 -16.72 -4.37
CA ILE A 195 18.97 -15.73 -5.25
C ILE A 195 18.48 -14.31 -4.91
N THR A 196 19.36 -13.29 -4.93
CA THR A 196 18.94 -11.87 -4.84
C THR A 196 19.33 -11.07 -6.07
N HIS A 197 20.42 -11.45 -6.73
CA HIS A 197 20.90 -10.81 -7.93
C HIS A 197 21.23 -11.87 -8.97
N VAL A 198 20.95 -11.53 -10.22
CA VAL A 198 21.24 -12.37 -11.38
C VAL A 198 22.19 -11.60 -12.29
N LYS A 199 23.23 -12.28 -12.78
CA LYS A 199 24.10 -11.77 -13.83
C LYS A 199 23.72 -12.41 -15.16
N ALA A 200 23.31 -11.58 -16.12
CA ALA A 200 23.03 -11.98 -17.49
C ALA A 200 24.03 -11.25 -18.40
N GLY A 201 24.97 -11.99 -19.01
CA GLY A 201 26.03 -11.40 -19.81
C GLY A 201 26.90 -10.42 -18.99
N SER A 202 26.90 -9.14 -19.35
CA SER A 202 27.64 -8.09 -18.65
C SER A 202 26.82 -7.32 -17.61
N ALA A 203 25.51 -7.52 -17.52
CA ALA A 203 24.62 -6.77 -16.64
C ALA A 203 24.25 -7.54 -15.38
N TYR A 204 23.96 -6.78 -14.34
CA TYR A 204 23.49 -7.24 -13.05
C TYR A 204 22.06 -6.77 -12.84
N TYR A 205 21.21 -7.72 -12.47
CA TYR A 205 19.81 -7.53 -12.20
C TYR A 205 19.53 -7.79 -10.73
N LYS A 206 18.78 -6.88 -10.10
CA LYS A 206 18.17 -7.11 -8.80
C LYS A 206 16.90 -7.92 -9.05
N TYR A 207 16.82 -9.08 -8.43
CA TYR A 207 15.65 -9.94 -8.47
C TYR A 207 14.68 -9.55 -7.34
N ILE A 208 13.42 -9.32 -7.70
CA ILE A 208 12.31 -9.11 -6.80
C ILE A 208 11.37 -10.31 -6.90
N LEU A 209 11.22 -10.99 -5.77
CA LEU A 209 10.34 -12.15 -5.60
C LEU A 209 8.89 -11.75 -5.92
N PRO A 210 8.10 -12.57 -6.63
CA PRO A 210 6.67 -12.33 -6.74
C PRO A 210 6.01 -12.38 -5.35
N PRO A 211 4.86 -11.71 -5.17
CA PRO A 211 4.09 -11.77 -3.92
C PRO A 211 3.84 -13.21 -3.46
N CYS A 212 4.19 -13.49 -2.21
CA CYS A 212 4.03 -14.80 -1.59
C CYS A 212 3.83 -14.64 -0.09
N VAL A 213 3.39 -15.71 0.57
CA VAL A 213 3.10 -15.71 2.00
C VAL A 213 3.75 -16.89 2.73
N HIS A 214 3.84 -16.76 4.04
CA HIS A 214 4.17 -17.82 4.98
C HIS A 214 2.98 -18.06 5.90
N PHE A 215 2.83 -19.26 6.44
CA PHE A 215 1.99 -19.43 7.61
C PHE A 215 2.59 -18.70 8.81
N HIS A 216 1.76 -18.00 9.59
CA HIS A 216 2.21 -17.18 10.72
C HIS A 216 2.95 -18.01 11.76
N TYR A 217 2.36 -19.15 12.15
CA TYR A 217 3.03 -20.12 13.00
C TYR A 217 3.69 -21.19 12.17
N SER A 218 4.97 -21.47 12.47
CA SER A 218 5.69 -22.58 11.86
C SER A 218 5.13 -23.92 12.34
N GLU A 219 5.15 -24.90 11.44
CA GLU A 219 4.70 -26.27 11.74
C GLU A 219 5.42 -26.83 12.96
N SER A 220 4.65 -27.44 13.85
CA SER A 220 5.21 -28.13 15.01
C SER A 220 6.00 -29.35 14.55
N ILE A 221 7.18 -29.55 15.14
CA ILE A 221 7.93 -30.80 14.95
C ILE A 221 7.41 -31.89 15.90
N ALA A 222 7.83 -33.13 15.67
CA ALA A 222 7.46 -34.24 16.54
C ALA A 222 7.92 -33.98 17.98
N ASN A 223 7.08 -34.38 18.94
CA ASN A 223 7.46 -34.43 20.35
C ASN A 223 8.37 -35.65 20.56
N GLU A 224 9.61 -35.40 20.98
CA GLU A 224 10.66 -36.40 21.20
C GLU A 224 11.24 -36.21 22.62
N THR A 225 10.35 -36.18 23.61
CA THR A 225 10.70 -36.15 25.05
C THR A 225 10.90 -37.53 25.66
N ASP A 226 10.78 -38.61 24.89
CA ASP A 226 10.88 -39.98 25.43
C ASP A 226 12.24 -40.23 26.12
N ASP A 227 12.19 -40.98 27.21
CA ASP A 227 13.35 -41.39 28.01
C ASP A 227 14.29 -42.22 27.12
N VAL A 228 15.34 -41.60 26.56
CA VAL A 228 16.42 -42.34 25.91
C VAL A 228 17.16 -43.08 27.03
N THR A 229 16.81 -44.35 27.23
CA THR A 229 17.37 -45.22 28.27
C THR A 229 18.80 -45.66 27.98
N ASP A 230 19.24 -45.54 26.72
CA ASP A 230 20.60 -45.88 26.27
C ASP A 230 21.44 -44.61 26.01
N VAL A 231 21.83 -43.92 27.08
CA VAL A 231 22.83 -42.85 26.98
C VAL A 231 24.22 -43.48 26.94
N ALA A 232 24.89 -43.40 25.78
CA ALA A 232 26.23 -43.96 25.63
C ALA A 232 27.23 -43.23 26.55
N VAL A 233 27.89 -44.00 27.42
CA VAL A 233 28.89 -43.50 28.37
C VAL A 233 30.29 -43.82 27.89
N TYR A 234 31.11 -42.80 27.79
CA TYR A 234 32.50 -42.90 27.37
C TYR A 234 33.43 -42.43 28.48
N THR A 235 34.55 -43.13 28.65
CA THR A 235 35.62 -42.66 29.54
C THR A 235 36.38 -41.51 28.87
N GLY A 236 36.66 -40.44 29.62
CA GLY A 236 37.42 -39.29 29.11
C GLY A 236 36.56 -38.03 28.95
N TYR A 237 37.11 -37.05 28.23
CA TYR A 237 36.38 -35.81 27.87
C TYR A 237 35.60 -36.02 26.58
N CYS A 238 34.55 -35.21 26.36
CA CYS A 238 33.79 -35.28 25.12
C CYS A 238 34.60 -34.76 23.91
N GLN A 239 34.49 -35.47 22.79
CA GLN A 239 35.25 -35.24 21.57
C GLN A 239 34.35 -35.12 20.32
N ASP A 240 34.93 -34.53 19.27
CA ASP A 240 34.37 -34.52 17.91
C ASP A 240 34.69 -35.81 17.13
N ALA A 241 34.16 -35.92 15.91
CA ALA A 241 34.40 -37.07 15.03
C ALA A 241 35.87 -37.28 14.64
N ASN A 242 36.72 -36.28 14.80
CA ASN A 242 38.16 -36.34 14.54
C ASN A 242 38.97 -36.69 15.79
N GLY A 243 38.32 -36.90 16.94
CA GLY A 243 38.96 -37.18 18.22
C GLY A 243 39.49 -35.94 18.95
N ASN A 244 39.15 -34.74 18.50
CA ASN A 244 39.55 -33.51 19.17
C ASN A 244 38.59 -33.20 20.33
N ARG A 245 39.13 -32.62 21.40
CA ARG A 245 38.30 -32.15 22.51
C ARG A 245 37.41 -30.98 22.08
N ILE A 246 36.13 -31.04 22.43
CA ILE A 246 35.17 -29.97 22.15
C ILE A 246 35.23 -28.92 23.27
N TYR A 247 35.47 -27.67 22.87
CA TYR A 247 35.45 -26.50 23.75
C TYR A 247 34.35 -25.50 23.39
N THR A 248 33.92 -25.49 22.13
CA THR A 248 32.76 -24.73 21.66
C THR A 248 31.49 -25.37 22.20
N GLY A 249 30.52 -24.57 22.68
CA GLY A 249 29.29 -25.09 23.26
C GLY A 249 29.44 -25.85 24.60
N ARG A 250 30.62 -25.83 25.23
CA ARG A 250 30.90 -26.51 26.51
C ARG A 250 30.75 -25.57 27.70
N GLU A 251 29.85 -25.87 28.63
CA GLU A 251 29.51 -24.99 29.75
C GLU A 251 29.44 -25.70 31.09
N ARG A 252 29.82 -25.01 32.18
CA ARG A 252 29.83 -25.58 33.53
C ARG A 252 28.46 -25.39 34.19
N LEU A 253 27.80 -26.48 34.57
CA LEU A 253 26.50 -26.47 35.29
C LEU A 253 26.63 -26.47 36.81
N ASP A 254 27.74 -26.95 37.36
CA ASP A 254 28.08 -26.77 38.77
C ASP A 254 29.60 -26.77 39.03
N SER A 255 29.98 -26.42 40.26
CA SER A 255 31.37 -26.46 40.72
C SER A 255 31.66 -27.55 41.73
N SER A 256 30.77 -28.53 41.90
CA SER A 256 30.88 -29.54 42.94
C SER A 256 32.07 -30.47 42.69
N ALA A 257 32.99 -30.55 43.66
CA ALA A 257 34.20 -31.36 43.61
C ALA A 257 34.01 -32.78 44.19
N ALA A 258 32.82 -33.36 44.00
CA ALA A 258 32.49 -34.68 44.54
C ALA A 258 33.32 -35.81 43.90
N VAL A 259 33.60 -36.85 44.69
CA VAL A 259 34.20 -38.10 44.22
C VAL A 259 33.23 -38.78 43.25
N ASP A 260 33.76 -39.51 42.28
CA ASP A 260 32.96 -40.29 41.34
C ASP A 260 32.08 -41.32 42.08
N SER A 261 30.77 -41.06 42.16
CA SER A 261 29.77 -41.94 42.75
C SER A 261 28.56 -42.07 41.83
N PRO A 262 27.77 -43.15 41.94
CA PRO A 262 26.52 -43.29 41.19
C PRO A 262 25.59 -42.09 41.34
N GLU A 263 25.46 -41.55 42.56
CA GLU A 263 24.62 -40.39 42.86
C GLU A 263 25.15 -39.15 42.15
N ARG A 264 26.48 -38.94 42.15
CA ARG A 264 27.08 -37.78 41.49
C ARG A 264 26.97 -37.86 39.96
N ARG A 265 27.11 -39.06 39.39
CA ARG A 265 26.87 -39.30 37.96
C ARG A 265 25.42 -38.99 37.60
N ALA A 266 24.46 -39.48 38.38
CA ALA A 266 23.04 -39.22 38.18
C ALA A 266 22.68 -37.73 38.32
N GLU A 267 23.23 -37.04 39.32
CA GLU A 267 23.03 -35.60 39.52
C GLU A 267 23.56 -34.79 38.32
N CYS A 268 24.78 -35.09 37.86
CA CYS A 268 25.35 -34.39 36.70
C CYS A 268 24.55 -34.67 35.42
N LEU A 269 24.14 -35.92 35.20
CA LEU A 269 23.31 -36.28 34.07
C LEU A 269 21.99 -35.51 34.09
N ALA A 270 21.29 -35.48 35.23
CA ALA A 270 20.04 -34.75 35.40
C ALA A 270 20.19 -33.24 35.15
N LEU A 271 21.32 -32.63 35.55
CA LEU A 271 21.60 -31.22 35.26
C LEU A 271 21.77 -30.97 33.75
N CYS A 272 22.55 -31.81 33.07
CA CYS A 272 22.76 -31.72 31.62
C CYS A 272 21.46 -31.95 30.83
N GLU A 273 20.62 -32.88 31.30
CA GLU A 273 19.31 -33.19 30.75
C GLU A 273 18.34 -32.01 30.93
N ALA A 274 18.23 -31.47 32.14
CA ALA A 274 17.41 -30.30 32.41
C ALA A 274 17.84 -29.06 31.60
N PHE A 275 19.13 -28.95 31.29
CA PHE A 275 19.64 -27.91 30.41
C PHE A 275 19.26 -28.13 28.94
N GLY A 276 19.12 -29.39 28.48
CA GLY A 276 18.88 -29.73 27.07
C GLY A 276 20.14 -29.75 26.19
N GLY A 277 21.26 -30.24 26.74
CA GLY A 277 22.50 -30.42 25.98
C GLY A 277 22.49 -31.61 25.02
N LEU A 278 23.47 -31.66 24.12
CA LEU A 278 23.79 -32.79 23.24
C LEU A 278 24.87 -33.72 23.81
N GLY A 279 25.55 -33.28 24.87
CA GLY A 279 26.42 -34.13 25.66
C GLY A 279 26.58 -33.64 27.09
N CYS A 280 27.14 -34.49 27.94
CA CYS A 280 27.43 -34.19 29.34
C CYS A 280 28.85 -34.67 29.68
N GLU A 281 29.60 -33.90 30.46
CA GLU A 281 30.94 -34.23 30.91
C GLU A 281 31.03 -34.04 32.44
N LEU A 282 31.18 -35.12 33.18
CA LEU A 282 31.50 -35.08 34.61
C LEU A 282 33.00 -35.05 34.77
N LYS A 283 33.53 -34.03 35.45
CA LYS A 283 34.93 -33.97 35.85
C LYS A 283 35.03 -34.10 37.37
N HIS A 284 35.53 -35.23 37.86
CA HIS A 284 35.64 -35.53 39.30
C HIS A 284 37.09 -35.54 39.80
N ALA A 285 38.06 -35.16 38.96
CA ALA A 285 39.47 -34.98 39.33
C ALA A 285 40.15 -33.83 38.55
N GLY A 286 41.24 -33.29 39.08
CA GLY A 286 42.02 -32.21 38.47
C GLY A 286 41.37 -30.81 38.58
N SER A 287 41.87 -29.83 37.82
CA SER A 287 41.46 -28.41 37.93
C SER A 287 40.06 -28.12 37.36
N GLY A 288 39.15 -27.55 38.15
CA GLY A 288 37.78 -27.23 37.72
C GLY A 288 36.83 -28.43 37.67
N PRO A 289 36.65 -29.17 38.78
CA PRO A 289 35.74 -30.30 38.87
C PRO A 289 34.27 -29.85 38.82
N GLY A 290 33.37 -30.70 38.37
CA GLY A 290 31.94 -30.38 38.28
C GLY A 290 31.31 -30.96 37.03
N CYS A 291 30.03 -30.65 36.88
CA CYS A 291 29.25 -31.06 35.72
C CYS A 291 29.37 -30.04 34.59
N TRP A 292 29.54 -30.53 33.36
CA TRP A 292 29.63 -29.70 32.17
C TRP A 292 28.68 -30.21 31.10
N VAL A 293 27.93 -29.31 30.48
CA VAL A 293 27.05 -29.63 29.35
C VAL A 293 27.73 -29.25 28.04
N HIS A 294 27.44 -29.98 26.98
CA HIS A 294 27.87 -29.66 25.62
C HIS A 294 26.64 -29.42 24.73
N THR A 295 26.66 -28.35 23.95
CA THR A 295 25.55 -27.95 23.05
C THR A 295 25.89 -28.04 21.56
N ASP A 296 27.14 -28.36 21.24
CA ASP A 296 27.64 -28.47 19.87
C ASP A 296 27.22 -29.82 19.25
N GLU A 297 26.74 -29.80 18.01
CA GLU A 297 26.29 -31.01 17.30
C GLU A 297 27.42 -31.96 16.92
N SER A 298 28.67 -31.51 16.97
CA SER A 298 29.84 -32.34 16.68
C SER A 298 30.17 -33.37 17.77
N VAL A 299 29.51 -33.34 18.92
CA VAL A 299 29.77 -34.26 20.05
C VAL A 299 29.38 -35.70 19.68
N VAL A 300 30.37 -36.60 19.61
CA VAL A 300 30.13 -38.01 19.20
C VAL A 300 30.66 -39.07 20.16
N GLY A 301 31.44 -38.70 21.19
CA GLY A 301 31.91 -39.67 22.18
C GLY A 301 32.98 -39.12 23.12
N GLY A 302 33.76 -40.00 23.75
CA GLY A 302 34.89 -39.64 24.61
C GLY A 302 36.24 -40.13 24.10
N SER A 303 37.32 -39.38 24.39
CA SER A 303 38.70 -39.76 24.04
C SER A 303 39.51 -40.20 25.27
N GLY A 304 40.16 -41.36 25.18
CA GLY A 304 41.34 -41.68 25.99
C GLY A 304 41.27 -43.02 26.75
N THR A 305 42.41 -43.72 26.73
CA THR A 305 42.69 -44.90 27.56
C THR A 305 42.76 -44.53 29.05
N GLY A 306 41.67 -44.78 29.78
CA GLY A 306 41.67 -45.15 31.21
C GLY A 306 42.25 -44.18 32.25
N SER A 307 42.58 -42.93 31.93
CA SER A 307 43.24 -42.04 32.90
C SER A 307 42.81 -40.57 32.76
N SER A 308 42.04 -40.05 33.74
CA SER A 308 42.01 -38.62 34.18
C SER A 308 40.73 -38.16 34.93
N GLY A 309 39.90 -39.06 35.45
CA GLY A 309 38.77 -38.70 36.31
C GLY A 309 37.69 -37.85 35.63
N LYS A 310 37.33 -38.26 34.40
CA LYS A 310 36.30 -37.64 33.57
C LYS A 310 35.43 -38.71 32.91
N LEU A 311 34.15 -38.41 32.76
CA LEU A 311 33.16 -39.21 32.04
C LEU A 311 32.44 -38.31 31.04
N CYS A 312 32.18 -38.82 29.84
CA CYS A 312 31.39 -38.17 28.81
C CYS A 312 30.15 -39.00 28.48
N TRP A 313 29.01 -38.33 28.34
CA TRP A 313 27.76 -38.87 27.84
C TRP A 313 27.37 -38.11 26.57
N THR A 314 26.80 -38.82 25.60
CA THR A 314 26.27 -38.22 24.36
C THR A 314 24.77 -38.46 24.27
N PHE A 315 24.03 -37.44 23.87
CA PHE A 315 22.58 -37.49 23.70
C PHE A 315 22.21 -37.41 22.22
N PRO A 316 21.11 -38.07 21.79
CA PRO A 316 20.60 -37.88 20.44
C PRO A 316 20.23 -36.43 20.18
N SER A 317 20.48 -35.94 18.96
CA SER A 317 20.17 -34.56 18.57
C SER A 317 18.68 -34.22 18.66
N SER A 318 17.82 -35.24 18.65
CA SER A 318 16.39 -35.10 18.70
C SER A 318 15.81 -35.08 20.12
N ARG A 319 16.59 -35.40 21.16
CA ARG A 319 16.14 -35.42 22.56
C ARG A 319 15.76 -34.02 23.03
N GLY A 320 14.64 -33.92 23.77
CA GLY A 320 14.21 -32.67 24.42
C GLY A 320 13.37 -31.76 23.53
N LYS A 321 12.94 -32.24 22.36
CA LYS A 321 11.95 -31.58 21.52
C LYS A 321 10.56 -31.80 22.11
N VAL A 322 9.85 -30.74 22.47
CA VAL A 322 8.53 -30.81 23.14
C VAL A 322 7.34 -30.81 22.15
N GLY A 323 7.62 -30.64 20.86
CA GLY A 323 6.62 -30.67 19.78
C GLY A 323 5.56 -29.56 19.83
N LEU A 324 5.92 -28.37 20.30
CA LEU A 324 5.05 -27.19 20.32
C LEU A 324 5.38 -26.21 19.19
N SER A 325 4.48 -25.27 18.94
CA SER A 325 4.77 -24.06 18.13
C SER A 325 5.24 -22.93 19.05
N TYR A 326 5.88 -21.91 18.47
CA TYR A 326 6.52 -20.81 19.21
C TYR A 326 6.18 -19.46 18.58
N ALA A 327 6.23 -18.39 19.37
CA ALA A 327 5.99 -17.01 18.94
C ALA A 327 6.92 -16.04 19.68
N PRO A 328 7.49 -15.03 18.99
CA PRO A 328 8.19 -13.93 19.65
C PRO A 328 7.19 -13.01 20.37
N GLN A 329 7.58 -12.48 21.53
CA GLN A 329 6.78 -11.60 22.38
C GLN A 329 7.62 -10.42 22.88
N VAL A 330 6.99 -9.26 22.97
CA VAL A 330 7.62 -8.02 23.48
C VAL A 330 7.63 -8.00 25.00
N SER A 331 6.62 -8.61 25.62
CA SER A 331 6.46 -8.79 27.06
C SER A 331 7.06 -10.12 27.55
N ASP A 332 7.15 -10.26 28.88
CA ASP A 332 7.49 -11.53 29.52
C ASP A 332 6.51 -12.63 29.08
N CYS A 333 7.02 -13.85 28.88
CA CYS A 333 6.19 -15.00 28.59
C CYS A 333 5.21 -15.28 29.75
N PRO A 334 3.90 -15.45 29.49
CA PRO A 334 2.96 -15.89 30.50
C PRO A 334 3.41 -17.18 31.19
N GLU A 335 3.01 -17.36 32.45
CA GLU A 335 3.36 -18.54 33.23
C GLU A 335 2.97 -19.83 32.48
N GLY A 336 3.90 -20.78 32.39
CA GLY A 336 3.72 -22.03 31.63
C GLY A 336 4.10 -21.96 30.14
N THR A 337 4.32 -20.77 29.57
CA THR A 337 4.69 -20.61 28.14
C THR A 337 6.18 -20.34 27.91
N ALA A 338 6.93 -20.02 28.97
CA ALA A 338 8.36 -19.76 28.87
C ALA A 338 9.16 -21.00 28.42
N ILE A 339 10.11 -20.79 27.51
CA ILE A 339 11.08 -21.82 27.11
C ILE A 339 12.13 -21.98 28.21
N THR A 340 12.31 -23.21 28.71
CA THR A 340 13.14 -23.48 29.89
C THR A 340 14.43 -24.27 29.60
N SER A 341 14.56 -24.86 28.41
CA SER A 341 15.72 -25.65 28.02
C SER A 341 16.37 -25.16 26.71
N PHE A 342 17.66 -25.43 26.56
CA PHE A 342 18.41 -25.13 25.34
C PHE A 342 17.92 -25.97 24.16
N ALA A 343 17.52 -27.21 24.39
CA ALA A 343 16.95 -28.09 23.35
C ALA A 343 15.65 -27.50 22.78
N GLU A 344 14.74 -27.05 23.64
CA GLU A 344 13.50 -26.41 23.22
C GLU A 344 13.77 -25.06 22.51
N CYS A 345 14.72 -24.26 23.00
CA CYS A 345 15.11 -23.02 22.33
C CYS A 345 15.69 -23.31 20.94
N ARG A 346 16.45 -24.39 20.75
CA ARG A 346 16.93 -24.82 19.44
C ARG A 346 15.79 -25.18 18.49
N GLN A 347 14.84 -25.99 18.96
CA GLN A 347 13.63 -26.30 18.20
C GLN A 347 12.87 -25.03 17.77
N ALA A 348 12.67 -24.09 18.71
CA ALA A 348 11.97 -22.85 18.41
C ALA A 348 12.68 -22.06 17.31
N VAL A 349 14.00 -21.95 17.40
CA VAL A 349 14.83 -21.15 16.50
C VAL A 349 15.00 -21.81 15.13
N GLU A 350 15.12 -23.14 15.10
CA GLU A 350 15.03 -23.96 13.87
C GLU A 350 13.72 -23.68 13.13
N SER A 351 12.58 -23.60 13.84
CA SER A 351 11.29 -23.31 13.23
C SER A 351 11.23 -21.93 12.55
N TYR A 352 12.07 -20.99 12.99
CA TYR A 352 12.22 -19.66 12.38
C TYR A 352 13.32 -19.58 11.31
N GLY A 353 14.07 -20.66 11.06
CA GLY A 353 15.20 -20.66 10.12
C GLY A 353 16.35 -19.74 10.57
N LEU A 354 16.50 -19.52 11.88
CA LEU A 354 17.48 -18.62 12.45
C LEU A 354 18.68 -19.39 13.03
N PRO A 355 19.88 -18.79 13.07
CA PRO A 355 20.98 -19.38 13.82
C PRO A 355 20.77 -19.20 15.33
N LEU A 356 21.05 -20.26 16.11
CA LEU A 356 21.08 -20.20 17.56
C LEU A 356 22.51 -19.96 18.06
N SER A 357 22.68 -18.95 18.92
CA SER A 357 23.92 -18.73 19.66
C SER A 357 23.67 -18.92 21.16
N TYR A 358 24.64 -19.51 21.86
CA TYR A 358 24.60 -19.61 23.32
C TYR A 358 25.41 -18.48 23.96
N SER A 359 24.87 -17.82 24.98
CA SER A 359 25.60 -16.76 25.68
C SER A 359 26.48 -17.33 26.81
N ARG A 360 27.81 -17.25 26.63
CA ARG A 360 28.91 -17.79 27.48
C ARG A 360 28.91 -17.42 28.97
N ARG A 361 27.98 -16.61 29.46
CA ARG A 361 28.00 -16.11 30.85
C ARG A 361 26.73 -16.52 31.56
N ARG A 362 26.84 -17.41 32.57
CA ARG A 362 25.83 -17.53 33.63
C ARG A 362 25.47 -16.12 34.07
N SER A 363 24.21 -15.70 33.89
CA SER A 363 23.78 -14.34 34.21
C SER A 363 24.52 -13.25 33.41
N SER A 364 24.48 -13.35 32.08
CA SER A 364 24.54 -12.12 31.28
C SER A 364 23.33 -11.28 31.67
N GLY A 365 23.49 -10.27 32.51
CA GLY A 365 22.40 -9.36 32.91
C GLY A 365 21.77 -8.56 31.76
N TYR A 366 22.03 -8.92 30.50
CA TYR A 366 21.54 -8.27 29.29
C TYR A 366 20.50 -9.08 28.50
N TYR A 367 20.28 -10.36 28.84
CA TYR A 367 19.35 -11.23 28.10
C TYR A 367 18.30 -11.81 29.04
N HIS A 368 17.07 -11.98 28.55
CA HIS A 368 15.97 -12.59 29.31
C HIS A 368 16.28 -14.04 29.69
N ALA A 369 15.67 -14.55 30.75
CA ALA A 369 15.72 -15.97 31.06
C ALA A 369 15.03 -16.77 29.95
N GLY A 370 15.59 -17.92 29.56
CA GLY A 370 15.05 -18.75 28.49
C GLY A 370 15.58 -18.37 27.11
N CYS A 371 14.70 -18.38 26.10
CA CYS A 371 15.05 -18.13 24.71
C CYS A 371 14.68 -16.71 24.29
N SER A 372 15.58 -15.99 23.63
CA SER A 372 15.37 -14.61 23.19
C SER A 372 15.82 -14.39 21.75
N LEU A 373 15.17 -13.46 21.05
CA LEU A 373 15.47 -13.08 19.67
C LEU A 373 16.07 -11.67 19.61
N GLY A 374 17.19 -11.48 18.91
CA GLY A 374 17.77 -10.15 18.61
C GLY A 374 18.84 -10.18 17.52
N ASP A 375 18.94 -9.11 16.72
CA ASP A 375 19.93 -8.95 15.63
C ASP A 375 20.05 -10.16 14.68
N ALA A 376 18.90 -10.73 14.28
CA ALA A 376 18.80 -11.92 13.43
C ALA A 376 19.43 -13.21 14.00
N GLN A 377 19.70 -13.25 15.30
CA GLN A 377 20.14 -14.45 16.01
C GLN A 377 19.27 -14.70 17.23
N ALA A 378 19.14 -15.96 17.61
CA ALA A 378 18.55 -16.29 18.89
C ALA A 378 19.64 -16.53 19.95
N LYS A 379 19.27 -16.28 21.21
CA LYS A 379 20.11 -16.46 22.38
C LYS A 379 19.37 -17.26 23.44
N PHE A 380 20.07 -18.20 24.07
CA PHE A 380 19.57 -18.89 25.25
C PHE A 380 20.34 -18.44 26.50
N ASN A 381 19.61 -18.15 27.57
CA ASN A 381 20.15 -17.81 28.89
C ASN A 381 19.59 -18.74 29.97
N TYR A 382 20.50 -19.45 30.63
CA TYR A 382 20.19 -20.38 31.72
C TYR A 382 20.38 -19.67 33.06
N GLY A 383 19.28 -19.19 33.66
CA GLY A 383 19.25 -18.50 34.96
C GLY A 383 18.57 -17.12 34.91
N ALA A 384 18.79 -16.29 35.94
CA ALA A 384 18.23 -14.94 36.01
C ALA A 384 18.93 -13.96 35.05
N GLY A 385 18.12 -13.14 34.36
CA GLY A 385 18.55 -12.10 33.42
C GLY A 385 17.89 -10.75 33.71
N GLN A 386 18.32 -9.66 33.06
CA GLN A 386 17.60 -8.37 33.10
C GLN A 386 17.10 -8.01 31.70
N SER A 387 16.02 -7.22 31.66
CA SER A 387 15.44 -6.74 30.41
C SER A 387 16.41 -5.79 29.70
N SER A 388 16.67 -6.08 28.43
CA SER A 388 17.37 -5.17 27.53
C SER A 388 16.44 -4.84 26.37
N SER A 389 16.36 -3.55 26.02
CA SER A 389 15.39 -2.98 25.06
C SER A 389 15.58 -3.40 23.59
N GLY A 390 16.38 -4.42 23.30
CA GLY A 390 16.67 -4.92 21.95
C GLY A 390 16.43 -6.42 21.75
N TYR A 391 15.92 -7.13 22.75
CA TYR A 391 15.67 -8.57 22.69
C TYR A 391 14.21 -8.90 23.05
N GLN A 392 13.54 -9.69 22.22
CA GLN A 392 12.19 -10.22 22.45
C GLN A 392 12.26 -11.61 23.10
N HIS A 393 11.27 -11.97 23.91
CA HIS A 393 11.12 -13.34 24.40
C HIS A 393 10.64 -14.24 23.28
N ILE A 394 11.14 -15.47 23.18
CA ILE A 394 10.47 -16.51 22.39
C ILE A 394 9.69 -17.38 23.37
N CYS A 395 8.37 -17.36 23.26
CA CYS A 395 7.46 -18.14 24.09
C CYS A 395 6.88 -19.30 23.29
N ARG A 396 6.38 -20.33 23.97
CA ARG A 396 5.45 -21.30 23.37
C ARG A 396 4.25 -20.53 22.85
N ALA A 397 3.83 -20.81 21.62
CA ALA A 397 2.66 -20.20 21.03
C ALA A 397 1.44 -20.48 21.92
N HIS A 398 0.67 -19.43 22.21
CA HIS A 398 -0.43 -19.51 23.15
C HIS A 398 -1.53 -18.51 22.78
N VAL A 399 -2.71 -18.77 23.33
CA VAL A 399 -3.88 -17.87 23.29
C VAL A 399 -4.51 -17.83 24.68
N THR A 400 -4.98 -16.67 25.08
CA THR A 400 -5.76 -16.50 26.31
C THR A 400 -7.21 -16.29 25.93
N VAL A 401 -8.08 -17.23 26.29
CA VAL A 401 -9.51 -17.19 25.96
C VAL A 401 -10.29 -16.60 27.13
N ASN A 402 -11.14 -15.63 26.84
CA ASN A 402 -12.01 -14.94 27.79
C ASN A 402 -13.28 -15.76 28.09
N GLU A 403 -14.09 -15.33 29.05
CA GLU A 403 -15.33 -16.03 29.43
C GLU A 403 -16.39 -16.08 28.32
N ASP A 404 -16.37 -15.11 27.40
CA ASP A 404 -17.23 -15.02 26.22
C ASP A 404 -16.73 -15.88 25.03
N GLY A 405 -15.53 -16.48 25.14
CA GLY A 405 -14.91 -17.27 24.09
C GLY A 405 -14.04 -16.47 23.11
N ASP A 406 -13.99 -15.15 23.27
CA ASP A 406 -13.07 -14.29 22.52
C ASP A 406 -11.65 -14.42 23.06
N VAL A 407 -10.67 -13.97 22.29
CA VAL A 407 -9.26 -14.04 22.67
C VAL A 407 -8.81 -12.68 23.22
N SER A 408 -7.93 -12.69 24.23
CA SER A 408 -7.36 -11.47 24.81
C SER A 408 -6.68 -10.61 23.73
N GLN A 409 -6.65 -9.28 23.95
CA GLN A 409 -6.02 -8.32 23.05
C GLN A 409 -4.50 -8.52 22.86
N GLU A 410 -3.87 -9.44 23.60
CA GLU A 410 -2.48 -9.84 23.40
C GLU A 410 -2.27 -10.48 22.03
N VAL A 411 -3.31 -11.12 21.47
CA VAL A 411 -3.30 -11.59 20.09
C VAL A 411 -3.69 -10.45 19.18
N ALA A 412 -2.75 -10.00 18.36
CA ALA A 412 -2.93 -8.84 17.51
C ALA A 412 -3.91 -9.05 16.34
N PHE A 413 -4.55 -10.21 16.20
CA PHE A 413 -5.43 -10.53 15.07
C PHE A 413 -6.65 -11.33 15.50
N ASP A 414 -7.74 -11.20 14.74
CA ASP A 414 -9.01 -11.87 15.01
C ASP A 414 -8.88 -13.38 14.79
N ILE A 415 -9.38 -14.18 15.75
CA ILE A 415 -9.36 -15.65 15.70
C ILE A 415 -10.77 -16.15 15.47
N LYS A 416 -10.95 -16.87 14.35
CA LYS A 416 -12.18 -17.60 14.07
C LYS A 416 -11.97 -19.07 14.44
N TRP A 417 -12.63 -19.49 15.51
CA TRP A 417 -12.64 -20.89 15.93
C TRP A 417 -13.27 -21.79 14.88
N GLY A 418 -12.78 -23.03 14.81
CA GLY A 418 -13.37 -24.10 14.02
C GLY A 418 -14.76 -24.49 14.51
N PRO A 419 -15.39 -25.47 13.85
CA PRO A 419 -16.75 -25.92 14.20
C PRO A 419 -16.86 -26.47 15.64
N GLU A 420 -15.75 -26.80 16.28
CA GLU A 420 -15.70 -27.21 17.68
C GLU A 420 -15.96 -26.06 18.67
N GLY A 421 -15.86 -24.81 18.21
CA GLY A 421 -15.97 -23.60 19.03
C GLY A 421 -14.71 -23.29 19.87
N PRO A 422 -14.75 -22.21 20.67
CA PRO A 422 -13.65 -21.85 21.57
C PRO A 422 -13.42 -22.89 22.68
N PRO A 423 -12.19 -23.06 23.19
CA PRO A 423 -11.94 -23.82 24.41
C PRO A 423 -12.48 -23.05 25.63
N SER A 424 -12.43 -23.67 26.82
CA SER A 424 -12.78 -22.99 28.06
C SER A 424 -11.87 -21.78 28.32
N ALA A 425 -12.39 -20.76 29.01
CA ALA A 425 -11.61 -19.59 29.40
C ALA A 425 -10.29 -19.97 30.10
N GLY A 426 -9.21 -19.26 29.77
CA GLY A 426 -7.86 -19.51 30.29
C GLY A 426 -6.77 -19.47 29.22
N LEU A 427 -5.54 -19.71 29.66
CA LEU A 427 -4.35 -19.73 28.82
C LEU A 427 -4.14 -21.13 28.22
N HIS A 428 -4.00 -21.22 26.91
CA HIS A 428 -3.81 -22.47 26.17
C HIS A 428 -2.58 -22.40 25.28
N THR A 429 -1.79 -23.48 25.25
CA THR A 429 -0.66 -23.61 24.32
C THR A 429 -1.09 -24.22 22.99
N LEU A 430 -0.33 -23.93 21.95
CA LEU A 430 -0.71 -24.21 20.57
C LEU A 430 0.30 -25.06 19.81
N VAL A 431 -0.23 -25.83 18.85
CA VAL A 431 0.52 -26.68 17.94
C VAL A 431 -0.01 -26.44 16.53
N ALA A 432 0.84 -25.94 15.63
CA ALA A 432 0.53 -25.81 14.21
C ALA A 432 0.65 -27.17 13.53
N LYS A 433 -0.38 -27.57 12.79
CA LYS A 433 -0.38 -28.77 11.95
C LYS A 433 -0.82 -28.41 10.55
N THR A 434 -0.06 -28.89 9.56
CA THR A 434 -0.41 -28.72 8.15
C THR A 434 -0.78 -30.09 7.56
N GLY A 435 -1.86 -30.13 6.79
CA GLY A 435 -2.33 -31.37 6.17
C GLY A 435 -3.10 -31.11 4.88
N VAL A 436 -3.57 -32.19 4.25
CA VAL A 436 -4.48 -32.09 3.10
C VAL A 436 -5.82 -31.52 3.54
N ALA A 437 -6.38 -30.60 2.77
CA ALA A 437 -7.69 -30.03 3.09
C ALA A 437 -8.82 -30.97 2.68
N PHE A 438 -8.68 -31.62 1.52
CA PHE A 438 -9.71 -32.48 0.95
C PHE A 438 -9.13 -33.79 0.42
N ASP A 439 -9.79 -34.89 0.76
CA ASP A 439 -9.47 -36.23 0.22
C ASP A 439 -10.24 -36.56 -1.07
N ALA A 440 -11.17 -35.68 -1.47
CA ALA A 440 -12.01 -35.79 -2.68
C ALA A 440 -12.19 -34.41 -3.33
N VAL A 441 -12.70 -34.37 -4.56
CA VAL A 441 -13.00 -33.09 -5.24
C VAL A 441 -14.14 -32.38 -4.51
N PRO A 442 -13.91 -31.16 -3.97
CA PRO A 442 -14.92 -30.43 -3.20
C PRO A 442 -15.92 -29.68 -4.09
N SER A 443 -16.99 -29.15 -3.49
CA SER A 443 -17.84 -28.15 -4.15
C SER A 443 -17.07 -26.82 -4.29
N LEU A 444 -17.52 -25.94 -5.20
CA LEU A 444 -16.93 -24.60 -5.34
C LEU A 444 -17.02 -23.79 -4.05
N THR A 445 -18.12 -23.91 -3.32
CA THR A 445 -18.34 -23.23 -2.03
C THR A 445 -17.35 -23.74 -0.97
N ASP A 446 -17.21 -25.06 -0.83
CA ASP A 446 -16.30 -25.66 0.15
C ASP A 446 -14.83 -25.34 -0.18
N LEU A 447 -14.48 -25.36 -1.46
CA LEU A 447 -13.14 -24.97 -1.94
C LEU A 447 -12.82 -23.55 -1.50
N LYS A 448 -13.68 -22.58 -1.82
CA LYS A 448 -13.47 -21.16 -1.47
C LYS A 448 -13.47 -20.91 0.04
N ALA A 449 -14.18 -21.74 0.81
CA ALA A 449 -14.25 -21.61 2.26
C ALA A 449 -12.99 -22.12 2.98
N ARG A 450 -12.26 -23.10 2.41
CA ARG A 450 -11.15 -23.77 3.09
C ARG A 450 -9.79 -23.57 2.43
N LEU A 451 -9.73 -23.51 1.10
CA LEU A 451 -8.46 -23.32 0.38
C LEU A 451 -8.17 -21.84 0.17
N THR A 452 -6.98 -21.46 0.60
CA THR A 452 -6.56 -20.06 0.66
C THR A 452 -5.15 -19.82 0.14
N ILE A 453 -4.38 -20.90 -0.03
CA ILE A 453 -3.06 -20.85 -0.64
C ILE A 453 -3.21 -21.20 -2.11
N THR A 454 -2.77 -20.30 -2.98
CA THR A 454 -2.75 -20.52 -4.42
C THR A 454 -1.44 -21.16 -4.85
N THR A 455 -1.38 -21.63 -6.09
CA THR A 455 -0.16 -22.15 -6.69
C THR A 455 -0.21 -21.95 -8.21
N GLY A 456 0.88 -22.25 -8.91
CA GLY A 456 0.88 -22.23 -10.37
C GLY A 456 0.09 -23.38 -10.98
N ALA A 457 -0.25 -23.29 -12.27
CA ALA A 457 -0.84 -24.40 -13.00
C ALA A 457 0.07 -25.65 -12.90
N PRO A 458 -0.45 -26.82 -12.47
CA PRO A 458 0.34 -28.05 -12.40
C PRO A 458 0.82 -28.49 -13.79
N GLN A 459 2.01 -29.09 -13.84
CA GLN A 459 2.51 -29.73 -15.07
C GLN A 459 1.80 -31.06 -15.37
N SER A 460 1.18 -31.67 -14.35
CA SER A 460 0.38 -32.89 -14.50
C SER A 460 -0.90 -32.63 -15.29
N ALA A 461 -1.31 -33.58 -16.12
CA ALA A 461 -2.64 -33.55 -16.71
C ALA A 461 -3.72 -33.52 -15.62
N CYS A 462 -4.82 -32.83 -15.90
CA CYS A 462 -5.96 -32.76 -15.00
C CYS A 462 -6.55 -34.17 -14.78
N SER A 463 -6.72 -34.55 -13.50
CA SER A 463 -7.21 -35.86 -13.07
C SER A 463 -8.74 -35.95 -13.07
N SER A 464 -9.41 -34.84 -12.72
CA SER A 464 -10.87 -34.71 -12.73
C SER A 464 -11.21 -33.32 -13.25
N CYS A 465 -11.78 -33.23 -14.45
CA CYS A 465 -11.87 -31.97 -15.21
C CYS A 465 -13.31 -31.54 -15.50
N ASP A 466 -14.28 -32.31 -15.02
CA ASP A 466 -15.69 -32.03 -15.21
C ASP A 466 -16.21 -31.18 -14.04
N GLY A 467 -16.95 -30.11 -14.36
CA GLY A 467 -17.57 -29.21 -13.38
C GLY A 467 -16.77 -27.94 -13.07
N ASP A 468 -17.24 -27.18 -12.08
CA ASP A 468 -16.68 -25.86 -11.71
C ASP A 468 -15.37 -25.96 -10.93
N VAL A 469 -15.07 -27.14 -10.36
CA VAL A 469 -13.82 -27.44 -9.65
C VAL A 469 -13.12 -28.58 -10.36
N LYS A 470 -11.95 -28.30 -10.92
CA LYS A 470 -11.08 -29.32 -11.50
C LYS A 470 -10.03 -29.75 -10.49
N ALA A 471 -9.51 -30.97 -10.60
CA ALA A 471 -8.54 -31.53 -9.67
C ALA A 471 -7.35 -32.16 -10.39
N TYR A 472 -6.19 -32.03 -9.77
CA TYR A 472 -4.90 -32.49 -10.26
C TYR A 472 -4.24 -33.38 -9.20
N SER A 473 -3.62 -34.47 -9.66
CA SER A 473 -3.03 -35.47 -8.78
C SER A 473 -1.56 -35.73 -9.12
N SER A 474 -0.77 -35.97 -8.08
CA SER A 474 0.58 -36.54 -8.20
C SER A 474 0.58 -37.88 -7.49
N ASP A 475 1.04 -38.94 -8.17
CA ASP A 475 1.10 -40.32 -7.63
C ASP A 475 -0.20 -40.82 -6.98
N GLY A 476 -1.36 -40.41 -7.53
CA GLY A 476 -2.68 -40.79 -7.04
C GLY A 476 -3.21 -39.98 -5.85
N THR A 477 -2.45 -39.00 -5.35
CA THR A 477 -2.89 -38.07 -4.30
C THR A 477 -3.35 -36.75 -4.90
N LEU A 478 -4.50 -36.22 -4.46
CA LEU A 478 -5.00 -34.91 -4.86
C LEU A 478 -4.10 -33.80 -4.30
N THR A 479 -3.49 -33.00 -5.17
CA THR A 479 -2.49 -32.00 -4.78
C THR A 479 -2.94 -30.57 -5.07
N VAL A 480 -3.69 -30.35 -6.15
CA VAL A 480 -4.14 -29.02 -6.59
C VAL A 480 -5.57 -29.08 -7.10
N PHE A 481 -6.34 -28.03 -6.82
CA PHE A 481 -7.66 -27.80 -7.41
C PHE A 481 -7.67 -26.51 -8.23
N GLU A 482 -8.47 -26.44 -9.28
CA GLU A 482 -8.67 -25.25 -10.09
C GLU A 482 -10.13 -24.82 -10.04
N ALA A 483 -10.36 -23.52 -9.81
CA ALA A 483 -11.69 -22.92 -9.86
C ALA A 483 -11.61 -21.53 -10.49
N GLY A 484 -12.39 -21.30 -11.56
CA GLY A 484 -12.41 -19.99 -12.24
C GLY A 484 -11.06 -19.55 -12.80
N GLY A 485 -10.18 -20.47 -13.17
CA GLY A 485 -8.82 -20.20 -13.65
C GLY A 485 -7.76 -20.00 -12.55
N THR A 486 -8.16 -19.98 -11.27
CA THR A 486 -7.25 -19.93 -10.12
C THR A 486 -6.92 -21.32 -9.64
N PHE A 487 -5.64 -21.60 -9.39
CA PHE A 487 -5.16 -22.88 -8.88
C PHE A 487 -4.86 -22.77 -7.38
N TYR A 488 -5.42 -23.69 -6.60
CA TYR A 488 -5.32 -23.75 -5.15
C TYR A 488 -4.58 -25.01 -4.75
N LYS A 489 -3.61 -24.87 -3.86
CA LYS A 489 -2.93 -26.01 -3.28
C LYS A 489 -3.87 -26.71 -2.29
N ASN A 490 -3.94 -28.04 -2.35
CA ASN A 490 -4.76 -28.85 -1.45
C ASN A 490 -4.10 -28.98 -0.06
N ILE A 491 -3.95 -27.86 0.64
CA ILE A 491 -3.38 -27.79 1.98
C ILE A 491 -4.23 -26.92 2.90
N GLU A 492 -4.21 -27.27 4.17
CA GLU A 492 -4.77 -26.47 5.25
C GLU A 492 -3.83 -26.53 6.45
N SER A 493 -3.49 -25.36 7.01
CA SER A 493 -2.71 -25.25 8.24
C SER A 493 -3.61 -24.75 9.36
N LYS A 494 -3.62 -25.47 10.50
CA LYS A 494 -4.44 -25.15 11.67
C LYS A 494 -3.59 -25.07 12.92
N MET A 495 -3.96 -24.14 13.80
CA MET A 495 -3.50 -24.09 15.16
C MET A 495 -4.43 -24.95 16.02
N MET A 496 -3.87 -26.00 16.63
CA MET A 496 -4.56 -26.90 17.53
C MET A 496 -4.27 -26.53 18.98
N ILE A 497 -5.30 -26.55 19.83
CA ILE A 497 -5.14 -26.43 21.28
C ILE A 497 -4.50 -27.71 21.83
N VAL A 498 -3.40 -27.57 22.59
CA VAL A 498 -2.75 -28.73 23.23
C VAL A 498 -3.71 -29.39 24.22
N GLY A 499 -3.92 -30.70 24.07
CA GLY A 499 -4.82 -31.48 24.93
C GLY A 499 -6.31 -31.31 24.62
N GLY A 500 -6.68 -30.56 23.57
CA GLY A 500 -8.05 -30.37 23.10
C GLY A 500 -8.25 -30.76 21.63
N SER A 501 -9.49 -30.68 21.16
CA SER A 501 -9.84 -30.83 19.73
C SER A 501 -10.08 -29.49 19.03
N GLN A 502 -10.20 -28.41 19.80
CA GLN A 502 -10.45 -27.07 19.30
C GLN A 502 -9.28 -26.59 18.44
N SER A 503 -9.63 -25.88 17.37
CA SER A 503 -8.65 -25.37 16.43
C SER A 503 -9.09 -24.04 15.84
N PHE A 504 -8.14 -23.32 15.27
CA PHE A 504 -8.41 -22.20 14.39
C PHE A 504 -7.43 -22.23 13.23
N ARG A 505 -7.75 -21.50 12.17
CA ARG A 505 -6.90 -21.43 10.98
C ARG A 505 -5.54 -20.78 11.31
N ASN A 506 -4.44 -21.34 10.80
CA ASN A 506 -3.13 -20.68 10.85
C ASN A 506 -3.06 -19.65 9.72
N PRO A 507 -3.14 -18.34 10.02
CA PRO A 507 -3.29 -17.32 9.00
C PRO A 507 -1.98 -17.05 8.22
N PRO A 508 -2.06 -16.57 6.98
CA PRO A 508 -0.90 -16.20 6.20
C PRO A 508 -0.35 -14.82 6.61
N VAL A 509 0.96 -14.64 6.43
CA VAL A 509 1.69 -13.38 6.57
C VAL A 509 2.67 -13.21 5.41
N PHE A 510 2.81 -12.00 4.87
CA PHE A 510 3.83 -11.73 3.83
C PHE A 510 5.24 -11.66 4.43
N LEU A 511 5.35 -11.10 5.64
CA LEU A 511 6.63 -10.90 6.33
C LEU A 511 6.72 -11.80 7.57
N LYS A 512 7.56 -12.84 7.52
CA LYS A 512 7.84 -13.74 8.66
C LYS A 512 8.90 -13.17 9.61
N SER A 513 9.84 -12.38 9.08
CA SER A 513 10.87 -11.70 9.89
C SER A 513 11.28 -10.38 9.26
N VAL A 514 11.49 -9.34 10.08
CA VAL A 514 11.96 -8.02 9.62
C VAL A 514 13.36 -8.06 8.96
N ASN A 515 14.13 -9.11 9.25
CA ASN A 515 15.46 -9.36 8.70
C ASN A 515 15.43 -10.40 7.57
N GLN A 516 14.25 -10.89 7.17
CA GLN A 516 14.16 -11.82 6.05
C GLN A 516 14.60 -11.12 4.76
N ARG A 517 15.08 -11.92 3.82
CA ARG A 517 15.41 -11.44 2.48
C ARG A 517 14.16 -10.89 1.80
N GLY A 518 14.32 -9.76 1.10
CA GLY A 518 13.19 -9.14 0.39
C GLY A 518 12.12 -8.60 1.34
N ALA A 519 12.42 -8.38 2.62
CA ALA A 519 11.46 -7.89 3.61
C ALA A 519 10.70 -6.65 3.13
N ALA A 520 11.41 -5.66 2.57
CA ALA A 520 10.77 -4.46 2.01
C ALA A 520 9.78 -4.79 0.89
N SER A 521 10.12 -5.71 -0.02
CA SER A 521 9.24 -6.16 -1.10
C SER A 521 8.04 -6.93 -0.58
N ALA A 522 8.19 -7.74 0.47
CA ALA A 522 7.09 -8.44 1.12
C ALA A 522 6.08 -7.45 1.76
N VAL A 523 6.57 -6.37 2.38
CA VAL A 523 5.70 -5.30 2.90
C VAL A 523 4.99 -4.57 1.76
N VAL A 524 5.67 -4.28 0.65
CA VAL A 524 5.03 -3.68 -0.53
C VAL A 524 3.93 -4.60 -1.07
N ALA A 525 4.17 -5.91 -1.13
CA ALA A 525 3.17 -6.89 -1.53
C ALA A 525 1.97 -6.93 -0.56
N GLU A 526 2.19 -6.82 0.75
CA GLU A 526 1.10 -6.74 1.74
C GLU A 526 0.26 -5.46 1.56
N VAL A 527 0.92 -4.32 1.29
CA VAL A 527 0.24 -3.06 0.98
C VAL A 527 -0.60 -3.20 -0.29
N GLU A 528 -0.03 -3.75 -1.35
CA GLU A 528 -0.74 -3.98 -2.61
C GLU A 528 -1.93 -4.93 -2.43
N ALA A 529 -1.77 -6.02 -1.66
CA ALA A 529 -2.85 -6.94 -1.34
C ALA A 529 -4.01 -6.24 -0.62
N LEU A 530 -3.73 -5.32 0.32
CA LEU A 530 -4.78 -4.49 0.93
C LEU A 530 -5.46 -3.60 -0.12
N LEU A 531 -4.68 -2.89 -0.94
CA LEU A 531 -5.22 -1.98 -1.95
C LEU A 531 -6.10 -2.71 -2.97
N ASP A 532 -5.70 -3.92 -3.38
CA ASP A 532 -6.46 -4.78 -4.28
C ASP A 532 -7.74 -5.29 -3.61
N HIS A 533 -7.67 -5.66 -2.33
CA HIS A 533 -8.84 -6.07 -1.55
C HIS A 533 -9.88 -4.94 -1.44
N LEU A 534 -9.42 -3.70 -1.26
CA LEU A 534 -10.29 -2.52 -1.24
C LEU A 534 -10.83 -2.19 -2.65
N LEU A 535 -10.00 -2.30 -3.68
CA LEU A 535 -10.40 -2.01 -5.06
C LEU A 535 -11.51 -2.94 -5.53
N HIS A 536 -11.39 -4.24 -5.27
CA HIS A 536 -12.32 -5.27 -5.74
C HIS A 536 -13.53 -5.49 -4.84
N GLN A 537 -13.68 -4.68 -3.79
CA GLN A 537 -14.86 -4.74 -2.94
C GLN A 537 -16.09 -4.23 -3.73
N GLU A 538 -17.24 -4.88 -3.56
CA GLU A 538 -18.46 -4.68 -4.37
C GLU A 538 -19.00 -3.23 -4.38
N THR A 539 -18.77 -2.48 -3.31
CA THR A 539 -19.18 -1.09 -3.14
C THR A 539 -18.24 -0.10 -3.85
N THR A 540 -16.97 -0.45 -4.05
CA THR A 540 -15.96 0.48 -4.61
C THR A 540 -16.34 1.07 -5.97
N PRO A 541 -16.79 0.30 -6.97
CA PRO A 541 -17.17 0.87 -8.27
C PRO A 541 -18.26 1.94 -8.16
N LEU A 542 -19.25 1.71 -7.29
CA LEU A 542 -20.40 2.60 -7.11
C LEU A 542 -20.04 3.84 -6.30
N PHE A 543 -19.21 3.68 -5.27
CA PHE A 543 -18.66 4.79 -4.50
C PHE A 543 -17.86 5.72 -5.42
N VAL A 544 -16.90 5.16 -6.18
CA VAL A 544 -16.07 5.92 -7.13
C VAL A 544 -16.94 6.57 -8.21
N ALA A 545 -17.90 5.84 -8.78
CA ALA A 545 -18.84 6.38 -9.77
C ALA A 545 -19.60 7.60 -9.24
N ARG A 546 -20.21 7.51 -8.05
CA ARG A 546 -20.93 8.64 -7.43
C ARG A 546 -20.01 9.84 -7.26
N ARG A 547 -18.82 9.65 -6.66
CA ARG A 547 -17.89 10.77 -6.41
C ARG A 547 -17.38 11.42 -7.68
N LEU A 548 -17.08 10.65 -8.73
CA LEU A 548 -16.62 11.21 -10.00
C LEU A 548 -17.74 11.93 -10.74
N ILE A 549 -18.97 11.41 -10.73
CA ILE A 549 -20.11 12.12 -11.33
C ILE A 549 -20.39 13.44 -10.60
N GLN A 550 -20.33 13.43 -9.25
CA GLN A 550 -20.48 14.64 -8.44
C GLN A 550 -19.46 15.72 -8.79
N ARG A 551 -18.22 15.33 -9.11
CA ARG A 551 -17.16 16.28 -9.48
C ARG A 551 -17.22 16.75 -10.93
N LEU A 552 -17.78 15.95 -11.83
CA LEU A 552 -17.70 16.21 -13.27
C LEU A 552 -19.00 16.69 -13.90
N VAL A 553 -20.17 16.38 -13.33
CA VAL A 553 -21.47 16.57 -14.00
C VAL A 553 -22.54 17.17 -13.10
N THR A 554 -22.95 16.48 -12.03
CA THR A 554 -24.13 16.84 -11.22
C THR A 554 -23.96 16.44 -9.76
N SER A 555 -24.38 17.29 -8.82
CA SER A 555 -24.28 17.00 -7.38
C SER A 555 -25.17 15.82 -6.94
N ASN A 556 -26.24 15.53 -7.70
CA ASN A 556 -27.22 14.50 -7.41
C ASN A 556 -27.37 13.56 -8.61
N PRO A 557 -26.48 12.57 -8.79
CA PRO A 557 -26.65 11.58 -9.86
C PRO A 557 -27.79 10.60 -9.56
N SER A 558 -28.54 10.22 -10.60
CA SER A 558 -29.57 9.17 -10.48
C SER A 558 -28.95 7.78 -10.31
N SER A 559 -29.69 6.86 -9.70
CA SER A 559 -29.26 5.48 -9.48
C SER A 559 -28.80 4.76 -10.76
N GLY A 560 -29.56 4.87 -11.85
CA GLY A 560 -29.20 4.23 -13.12
C GLY A 560 -27.92 4.81 -13.74
N TYR A 561 -27.60 6.08 -13.46
CA TYR A 561 -26.37 6.70 -13.92
C TYR A 561 -25.16 6.19 -13.09
N ILE A 562 -25.30 6.10 -11.76
CA ILE A 562 -24.27 5.51 -10.88
C ILE A 562 -24.00 4.06 -11.29
N GLU A 563 -25.05 3.27 -11.51
CA GLU A 563 -24.93 1.87 -11.91
C GLU A 563 -24.17 1.73 -13.25
N SER A 564 -24.54 2.50 -14.26
CA SER A 564 -23.91 2.46 -15.59
C SER A 564 -22.41 2.79 -15.53
N VAL A 565 -22.04 3.81 -14.74
CA VAL A 565 -20.63 4.20 -14.56
C VAL A 565 -19.87 3.16 -13.73
N GLY A 566 -20.50 2.60 -12.69
CA GLY A 566 -19.92 1.51 -11.89
C GLY A 566 -19.66 0.24 -12.72
N GLN A 567 -20.57 -0.10 -13.64
CA GLN A 567 -20.38 -1.21 -14.58
C GLN A 567 -19.25 -0.94 -15.57
N ALA A 568 -19.12 0.30 -16.05
CA ALA A 568 -18.01 0.69 -16.93
C ALA A 568 -16.66 0.58 -16.21
N PHE A 569 -16.60 1.02 -14.95
CA PHE A 569 -15.44 0.86 -14.08
C PHE A 569 -15.06 -0.61 -13.90
N ALA A 570 -16.04 -1.47 -13.61
CA ALA A 570 -15.78 -2.89 -13.34
C ALA A 570 -15.43 -3.69 -14.60
N SER A 571 -16.00 -3.35 -15.76
CA SER A 571 -15.84 -4.12 -17.00
C SER A 571 -14.76 -3.59 -17.94
N GLY A 572 -14.36 -2.33 -17.81
CA GLY A 572 -13.50 -1.67 -18.80
C GLY A 572 -14.17 -1.46 -20.16
N THR A 573 -15.50 -1.42 -20.19
CA THR A 573 -16.29 -1.25 -21.41
C THR A 573 -17.39 -0.22 -21.22
N TYR A 574 -17.72 0.53 -22.28
CA TYR A 574 -18.88 1.41 -22.31
C TYR A 574 -19.41 1.56 -23.74
N ASP A 575 -20.73 1.46 -23.92
CA ASP A 575 -21.41 1.62 -25.22
C ASP A 575 -20.81 0.76 -26.36
N GLY A 576 -20.47 -0.49 -26.05
CA GLY A 576 -19.88 -1.43 -27.00
C GLY A 576 -18.39 -1.21 -27.31
N VAL A 577 -17.75 -0.19 -26.74
CA VAL A 577 -16.31 0.05 -26.85
C VAL A 577 -15.59 -0.63 -25.68
N VAL A 578 -14.61 -1.47 -25.99
CA VAL A 578 -13.68 -2.04 -25.01
C VAL A 578 -12.46 -1.12 -24.93
N TYR A 579 -12.19 -0.59 -23.75
CA TYR A 579 -11.00 0.23 -23.49
C TYR A 579 -9.83 -0.70 -23.16
N SER A 580 -9.39 -0.78 -21.90
CA SER A 580 -8.46 -1.84 -21.48
C SER A 580 -9.16 -3.18 -21.28
N GLY A 581 -10.47 -3.17 -20.98
CA GLY A 581 -11.22 -4.36 -20.56
C GLY A 581 -10.84 -4.89 -19.17
N ALA A 582 -10.02 -4.15 -18.42
CA ALA A 582 -9.63 -4.50 -17.05
C ALA A 582 -10.59 -3.87 -16.03
N TYR A 583 -10.66 -4.46 -14.83
CA TYR A 583 -11.37 -3.88 -13.70
C TYR A 583 -10.67 -2.59 -13.24
N GLY A 584 -11.44 -1.55 -12.91
CA GLY A 584 -10.93 -0.25 -12.50
C GLY A 584 -10.52 0.67 -13.65
N ASP A 585 -11.05 0.44 -14.86
CA ASP A 585 -10.69 1.21 -16.05
C ASP A 585 -11.25 2.64 -16.00
N LEU A 586 -10.37 3.61 -15.79
CA LEU A 586 -10.74 5.02 -15.72
C LEU A 586 -11.14 5.60 -17.09
N ALA A 587 -10.65 5.07 -18.22
CA ALA A 587 -11.03 5.56 -19.53
C ALA A 587 -12.49 5.19 -19.85
N ALA A 588 -12.87 3.93 -19.61
CA ALA A 588 -14.26 3.48 -19.71
C ALA A 588 -15.16 4.24 -18.73
N THR A 589 -14.69 4.44 -17.49
CA THR A 589 -15.42 5.19 -16.45
C THR A 589 -15.66 6.63 -16.87
N THR A 590 -14.63 7.36 -17.31
CA THR A 590 -14.76 8.76 -17.75
C THR A 590 -15.65 8.88 -18.97
N ALA A 591 -15.52 7.97 -19.95
CA ALA A 591 -16.41 7.93 -21.10
C ALA A 591 -17.86 7.72 -20.69
N ALA A 592 -18.11 6.77 -19.78
CA ALA A 592 -19.44 6.53 -19.22
C ALA A 592 -19.99 7.78 -18.54
N ILE A 593 -19.19 8.52 -17.78
CA ILE A 593 -19.62 9.78 -17.16
C ILE A 593 -20.02 10.81 -18.24
N VAL A 594 -19.09 11.21 -19.11
CA VAL A 594 -19.34 12.36 -19.99
C VAL A 594 -20.27 12.06 -21.16
N LEU A 595 -20.42 10.78 -21.54
CA LEU A 595 -21.24 10.38 -22.68
C LEU A 595 -22.64 9.87 -22.31
N HIS A 596 -22.90 9.59 -21.02
CA HIS A 596 -24.20 9.11 -20.57
C HIS A 596 -25.34 10.04 -20.99
N PRO A 597 -26.52 9.50 -21.35
CA PRO A 597 -27.68 10.34 -21.64
C PRO A 597 -27.98 11.33 -20.51
N ALA A 598 -27.88 10.94 -19.24
CA ALA A 598 -28.10 11.86 -18.11
C ALA A 598 -27.05 12.99 -17.98
N ALA A 599 -25.90 12.91 -18.65
CA ALA A 599 -24.92 13.99 -18.71
C ALA A 599 -25.20 14.99 -19.87
N LYS A 600 -26.07 14.60 -20.81
CA LYS A 600 -26.41 15.35 -22.04
C LYS A 600 -27.86 15.82 -22.07
N LEU A 601 -28.74 15.08 -21.39
CA LEU A 601 -30.16 15.34 -21.30
C LEU A 601 -30.37 16.36 -20.18
N PHE A 602 -30.53 17.61 -20.59
CA PHE A 602 -31.10 18.65 -19.75
C PHE A 602 -32.37 19.19 -20.41
N ALA A 603 -33.23 18.26 -20.84
CA ALA A 603 -34.54 18.60 -21.38
C ALA A 603 -35.48 18.99 -20.25
N ALA A 604 -36.52 19.78 -20.55
CA ALA A 604 -37.61 20.14 -19.63
C ALA A 604 -38.38 18.94 -19.02
N GLU A 605 -38.00 17.70 -19.35
CA GLU A 605 -38.53 16.43 -18.84
C GLU A 605 -37.65 15.77 -17.77
N VAL A 606 -36.48 16.34 -17.45
CA VAL A 606 -35.60 15.85 -16.37
C VAL A 606 -36.02 16.49 -15.05
N ASP A 607 -36.21 15.66 -14.03
CA ASP A 607 -36.51 16.11 -12.67
C ASP A 607 -35.40 17.06 -12.17
N ALA A 608 -35.80 18.28 -11.78
CA ALA A 608 -34.90 19.35 -11.35
C ALA A 608 -33.96 18.95 -10.20
N ARG A 609 -34.29 17.87 -9.46
CA ARG A 609 -33.43 17.28 -8.42
C ARG A 609 -32.09 16.77 -8.95
N TYR A 610 -31.99 16.46 -10.24
CA TYR A 610 -30.79 15.87 -10.84
C TYR A 610 -30.02 16.84 -11.78
N ASP A 611 -30.52 18.07 -11.95
CA ASP A 611 -29.97 19.04 -12.92
C ASP A 611 -28.96 19.99 -12.27
N GLY A 612 -27.70 19.86 -12.68
CA GLY A 612 -26.66 20.86 -12.42
C GLY A 612 -25.93 20.74 -11.08
N ALA A 613 -25.06 21.72 -10.85
CA ALA A 613 -24.28 21.90 -9.63
C ALA A 613 -23.82 23.36 -9.53
N LEU A 614 -23.48 23.84 -8.33
CA LEU A 614 -22.75 25.10 -8.20
C LEU A 614 -21.32 24.87 -8.70
N ARG A 615 -20.78 25.79 -9.51
CA ARG A 615 -19.38 25.65 -9.97
C ARG A 615 -18.41 25.93 -8.83
N GLU A 616 -17.32 25.19 -8.78
CA GLU A 616 -16.23 25.45 -7.83
C GLU A 616 -15.54 26.80 -8.14
N PRO A 617 -15.17 27.61 -7.12
CA PRO A 617 -14.60 28.95 -7.32
C PRO A 617 -13.37 28.99 -8.24
N ILE A 618 -12.44 28.03 -8.10
CA ILE A 618 -11.23 28.03 -8.94
C ILE A 618 -11.55 27.70 -10.40
N LEU A 619 -12.54 26.82 -10.65
CA LEU A 619 -12.98 26.47 -11.99
C LEU A 619 -13.64 27.66 -12.70
N LYS A 620 -14.34 28.53 -11.97
CA LYS A 620 -14.89 29.78 -12.52
C LYS A 620 -13.79 30.73 -12.99
N ILE A 621 -12.70 30.86 -12.22
CA ILE A 621 -11.54 31.68 -12.59
C ILE A 621 -10.88 31.08 -13.85
N MET A 622 -10.56 29.78 -13.83
CA MET A 622 -9.94 29.11 -14.98
C MET A 622 -10.80 29.19 -16.24
N HIS A 623 -12.12 29.04 -16.10
CA HIS A 623 -13.06 29.17 -17.20
C HIS A 623 -13.02 30.58 -17.81
N LEU A 624 -13.11 31.62 -16.97
CA LEU A 624 -13.04 33.01 -17.44
C LEU A 624 -11.72 33.28 -18.17
N MET A 625 -10.59 32.86 -17.59
CA MET A 625 -9.28 33.09 -18.20
C MET A 625 -9.13 32.44 -19.56
N ARG A 626 -9.59 31.19 -19.70
CA ARG A 626 -9.53 30.47 -20.97
C ARG A 626 -10.48 31.07 -21.99
N ALA A 627 -11.71 31.40 -21.57
CA ALA A 627 -12.74 31.94 -22.46
C ALA A 627 -12.37 33.34 -22.96
N MET A 628 -11.74 34.17 -22.14
CA MET A 628 -11.36 35.54 -22.47
C MET A 628 -9.92 35.67 -22.98
N GLU A 629 -9.32 34.55 -23.40
CA GLU A 629 -7.98 34.51 -24.01
C GLU A 629 -6.93 35.23 -23.14
N TYR A 630 -6.76 34.77 -21.91
CA TYR A 630 -5.68 35.29 -21.07
C TYR A 630 -4.31 35.06 -21.72
N HIS A 631 -3.52 36.13 -21.77
CA HIS A 631 -2.13 36.12 -22.24
C HIS A 631 -1.21 36.66 -21.14
N ASP A 632 -0.13 35.92 -20.88
CA ASP A 632 0.95 36.34 -19.98
C ASP A 632 1.93 37.23 -20.76
N GLU A 633 2.28 38.40 -20.22
CA GLU A 633 3.14 39.38 -20.91
C GLU A 633 4.60 38.91 -21.05
N ALA A 634 5.02 37.93 -20.25
CA ALA A 634 6.36 37.34 -20.29
C ALA A 634 6.36 35.91 -20.86
N ASP A 635 5.22 35.42 -21.35
CA ASP A 635 5.00 34.02 -21.73
C ASP A 635 5.41 33.03 -20.61
N ASP A 636 5.34 33.47 -19.35
CA ASP A 636 5.73 32.71 -18.16
C ASP A 636 4.53 31.93 -17.56
N PRO A 637 4.80 30.93 -16.69
CA PRO A 637 3.74 30.30 -15.90
C PRO A 637 2.97 31.31 -15.05
N ILE A 638 1.65 31.22 -15.09
CA ILE A 638 0.74 32.09 -14.35
C ILE A 638 0.88 31.83 -12.84
N VAL A 639 1.15 32.88 -12.05
CA VAL A 639 1.28 32.75 -10.59
C VAL A 639 0.22 33.55 -9.85
N PHE A 640 -0.71 32.84 -9.23
CA PHE A 640 -1.68 33.42 -8.32
C PHE A 640 -1.11 33.53 -6.90
N ARG A 641 -1.55 34.55 -6.18
CA ARG A 641 -1.43 34.54 -4.72
C ARG A 641 -2.29 33.40 -4.16
N ALA A 642 -1.98 32.91 -2.95
CA ALA A 642 -2.83 31.92 -2.30
C ALA A 642 -4.27 32.45 -2.15
N LEU A 643 -5.21 31.89 -2.92
CA LEU A 643 -6.61 32.33 -2.93
C LEU A 643 -7.48 31.57 -1.91
N GLN A 644 -6.92 30.63 -1.15
CA GLN A 644 -7.68 29.81 -0.20
C GLN A 644 -8.47 30.67 0.79
N ASP A 645 -7.81 31.68 1.37
CA ASP A 645 -8.44 32.60 2.33
C ASP A 645 -9.35 33.65 1.68
N VAL A 646 -9.39 33.70 0.34
CA VAL A 646 -10.18 34.66 -0.45
C VAL A 646 -11.45 34.01 -0.98
N ILE A 647 -11.31 32.89 -1.68
CA ILE A 647 -12.39 32.24 -2.41
C ILE A 647 -12.75 30.86 -1.82
N GLY A 648 -12.14 30.48 -0.70
CA GLY A 648 -12.37 29.20 -0.02
C GLY A 648 -11.67 28.00 -0.67
N GLN A 649 -10.92 28.22 -1.77
CA GLN A 649 -10.31 27.17 -2.56
C GLN A 649 -9.02 27.62 -3.26
N PHE A 650 -7.95 26.82 -3.17
CA PHE A 650 -6.74 26.97 -3.95
C PHE A 650 -6.01 25.62 -4.12
N PRO A 651 -5.37 25.34 -5.27
CA PRO A 651 -4.66 24.07 -5.48
C PRO A 651 -3.70 23.73 -4.34
N PHE A 652 -3.75 22.47 -3.88
CA PHE A 652 -2.94 21.94 -2.78
C PHE A 652 -3.14 22.61 -1.41
N GLN A 653 -4.22 23.37 -1.21
CA GLN A 653 -4.56 24.01 0.06
C GLN A 653 -5.89 23.52 0.65
N ALA A 654 -6.23 22.25 0.41
CA ALA A 654 -7.39 21.64 1.04
C ALA A 654 -7.28 21.78 2.58
N PRO A 655 -8.30 22.31 3.27
CA PRO A 655 -8.22 22.59 4.70
C PRO A 655 -8.26 21.32 5.56
N SER A 656 -8.69 20.19 4.99
CA SER A 656 -8.78 18.91 5.67
C SER A 656 -8.63 17.74 4.69
N VAL A 657 -8.59 16.52 5.23
CA VAL A 657 -8.62 15.26 4.45
C VAL A 657 -9.93 15.08 3.69
N PHE A 658 -11.01 15.75 4.12
CA PHE A 658 -12.32 15.76 3.47
C PHE A 658 -12.39 16.74 2.29
N ASN A 659 -11.23 17.15 1.76
CA ASN A 659 -11.10 18.13 0.69
C ASN A 659 -11.65 19.52 1.13
N PHE A 660 -11.96 20.41 0.18
CA PHE A 660 -12.54 21.73 0.45
C PHE A 660 -13.96 21.66 1.01
N TYR A 661 -14.70 20.59 0.70
CA TYR A 661 -16.08 20.37 1.09
C TYR A 661 -16.44 18.89 1.06
N ASP A 662 -17.39 18.52 1.92
CA ASP A 662 -17.99 17.20 2.05
C ASP A 662 -18.89 16.91 0.84
N ALA A 663 -18.66 15.77 0.19
CA ALA A 663 -19.39 15.33 -0.98
C ALA A 663 -20.83 14.87 -0.66
N GLU A 664 -21.20 14.77 0.62
CA GLU A 664 -22.56 14.52 1.10
C GLU A 664 -23.19 15.74 1.78
N TYR A 665 -22.54 16.91 1.74
CA TYR A 665 -23.11 18.12 2.32
C TYR A 665 -24.48 18.43 1.70
N THR A 666 -25.48 18.57 2.56
CA THR A 666 -26.83 19.01 2.19
C THR A 666 -27.08 20.42 2.72
N LEU A 667 -27.93 21.17 2.02
CA LEU A 667 -28.30 22.50 2.49
C LEU A 667 -29.13 22.37 3.78
N PRO A 668 -28.90 23.24 4.80
CA PRO A 668 -29.74 23.27 5.98
C PRO A 668 -31.19 23.51 5.56
N GLU A 669 -32.11 22.64 5.96
CA GLU A 669 -33.54 22.94 5.81
C GLU A 669 -33.82 24.20 6.63
N SER A 670 -34.45 25.20 6.01
CA SER A 670 -34.98 26.34 6.74
C SER A 670 -36.00 25.80 7.74
N GLU A 671 -35.72 25.88 9.04
CA GLU A 671 -36.78 25.67 10.01
C GLU A 671 -37.92 26.62 9.64
N PRO A 672 -39.16 26.12 9.48
CA PRO A 672 -40.27 27.00 9.20
C PRO A 672 -40.31 28.03 10.32
N GLU A 673 -40.22 29.32 9.98
CA GLU A 673 -40.52 30.38 10.93
C GLU A 673 -41.85 30.02 11.59
N SER A 674 -41.89 30.05 12.92
CA SER A 674 -43.08 29.73 13.69
C SER A 674 -44.20 30.70 13.31
N GLU A 675 -44.97 30.38 12.27
CA GLU A 675 -46.23 31.05 12.01
C GLU A 675 -47.18 30.69 13.16
N PRO A 676 -47.91 31.68 13.72
CA PRO A 676 -48.87 31.40 14.78
C PRO A 676 -49.99 30.51 14.23
N GLU A 677 -50.18 29.36 14.87
CA GLU A 677 -51.18 28.34 14.53
C GLU A 677 -52.54 28.94 14.12
N SER A 678 -53.04 28.56 12.93
CA SER A 678 -54.46 28.28 12.78
C SER A 678 -54.77 27.34 11.60
N GLU A 679 -55.39 26.22 11.99
CA GLU A 679 -56.20 25.28 11.23
C GLU A 679 -55.52 24.06 10.59
N SER A 680 -56.19 22.95 10.83
CA SER A 680 -55.77 21.59 10.56
C SER A 680 -56.08 21.23 9.11
N GLU A 681 -55.07 21.30 8.26
CA GLU A 681 -55.07 20.57 6.99
C GLU A 681 -54.18 19.33 7.12
N SER A 682 -54.77 18.18 6.83
CA SER A 682 -54.09 16.90 6.72
C SER A 682 -53.29 16.88 5.42
N GLU A 683 -52.13 17.53 5.39
CA GLU A 683 -51.13 17.24 4.37
C GLU A 683 -50.21 16.15 4.89
N SER A 684 -50.16 15.04 4.16
CA SER A 684 -49.09 14.05 4.30
C SER A 684 -47.77 14.79 4.16
N GLU A 685 -46.96 14.84 5.23
CA GLU A 685 -45.56 15.23 5.15
C GLU A 685 -44.89 14.33 4.11
N SER A 686 -44.78 14.84 2.89
CA SER A 686 -43.91 14.27 1.87
C SER A 686 -42.51 14.41 2.43
N GLU A 687 -41.85 13.29 2.74
CA GLU A 687 -40.41 13.27 3.06
C GLU A 687 -39.69 14.16 2.04
N THR A 688 -39.17 15.30 2.50
CA THR A 688 -38.35 16.18 1.69
C THR A 688 -37.06 15.43 1.41
N VAL A 689 -36.86 15.05 0.14
CA VAL A 689 -35.62 14.39 -0.26
C VAL A 689 -34.49 15.42 -0.09
N SER A 690 -33.65 15.21 0.93
CA SER A 690 -32.48 16.05 1.18
C SER A 690 -31.50 15.89 0.01
N LEU A 691 -31.31 16.96 -0.78
CA LEU A 691 -30.42 16.97 -1.93
C LEU A 691 -29.00 17.35 -1.50
N ALA A 692 -28.01 16.67 -2.07
CA ALA A 692 -26.62 17.06 -1.90
C ALA A 692 -26.33 18.35 -2.67
N GLY A 693 -25.61 19.27 -2.04
CA GLY A 693 -25.06 20.46 -2.65
C GLY A 693 -23.63 20.72 -2.16
N PRO A 694 -22.67 19.82 -2.43
CA PRO A 694 -21.32 19.84 -1.83
C PRO A 694 -20.62 21.21 -1.89
N GLU A 695 -20.66 21.84 -3.06
CA GLU A 695 -20.00 23.11 -3.33
C GLU A 695 -20.57 24.28 -2.52
N PHE A 696 -21.81 24.17 -2.03
CA PHE A 696 -22.42 25.19 -1.19
C PHE A 696 -21.77 25.31 0.18
N GLN A 697 -21.07 24.28 0.66
CA GLN A 697 -20.38 24.33 1.94
C GLN A 697 -19.29 25.42 1.98
N ILE A 698 -18.66 25.70 0.84
CA ILE A 698 -17.67 26.78 0.69
C ILE A 698 -18.27 28.05 0.07
N PHE A 699 -19.57 28.04 -0.27
CA PHE A 699 -20.29 29.22 -0.75
C PHE A 699 -20.78 30.09 0.42
N THR A 700 -19.83 30.59 1.21
CA THR A 700 -20.11 31.47 2.34
C THR A 700 -20.15 32.93 1.90
N PRO A 701 -20.84 33.84 2.61
CA PRO A 701 -20.82 35.27 2.29
C PRO A 701 -19.40 35.85 2.17
N THR A 702 -18.49 35.44 3.05
CA THR A 702 -17.09 35.88 3.05
C THR A 702 -16.37 35.47 1.77
N PHE A 703 -16.41 34.18 1.41
CA PHE A 703 -15.74 33.68 0.22
C PHE A 703 -16.40 34.15 -1.06
N PHE A 704 -17.72 34.34 -1.06
CA PHE A 704 -18.41 34.88 -2.22
C PHE A 704 -18.03 36.33 -2.50
N VAL A 705 -17.95 37.19 -1.48
CA VAL A 705 -17.44 38.56 -1.64
C VAL A 705 -15.98 38.56 -2.11
N GLY A 706 -15.13 37.68 -1.56
CA GLY A 706 -13.75 37.53 -2.01
C GLY A 706 -13.66 37.07 -3.48
N TYR A 707 -14.50 36.14 -3.90
CA TYR A 707 -14.63 35.70 -5.28
C TYR A 707 -15.06 36.84 -6.21
N LEU A 708 -16.06 37.64 -5.83
CA LEU A 708 -16.49 38.80 -6.62
C LEU A 708 -15.35 39.81 -6.81
N ASN A 709 -14.58 40.08 -5.75
CA ASN A 709 -13.41 40.95 -5.81
C ASN A 709 -12.31 40.38 -6.73
N ALA A 710 -12.05 39.07 -6.65
CA ALA A 710 -11.07 38.40 -7.49
C ALA A 710 -11.44 38.46 -8.98
N MET A 711 -12.69 38.16 -9.32
CA MET A 711 -13.19 38.23 -10.72
C MET A 711 -13.17 39.67 -11.25
N ALA A 712 -13.63 40.63 -10.44
CA ALA A 712 -13.64 42.04 -10.83
C ALA A 712 -12.23 42.61 -11.03
N SER A 713 -11.27 42.21 -10.20
CA SER A 713 -9.84 42.54 -10.31
C SER A 713 -9.23 41.93 -11.57
N LEU A 714 -9.46 40.64 -11.80
CA LEU A 714 -8.93 39.92 -12.97
C LEU A 714 -9.43 40.51 -14.30
N ILE A 715 -10.71 40.88 -14.38
CA ILE A 715 -11.27 41.55 -15.57
C ILE A 715 -10.69 42.95 -15.78
N GLU A 716 -10.39 43.69 -14.71
CA GLU A 716 -9.88 45.06 -14.83
C GLU A 716 -8.39 45.11 -15.13
N SER A 717 -7.63 44.40 -14.31
CA SER A 717 -6.19 44.55 -14.15
C SER A 717 -5.43 43.34 -14.66
N GLY A 718 -6.11 42.23 -14.97
CA GLY A 718 -5.46 40.97 -15.25
C GLY A 718 -4.84 40.36 -13.98
N VAL A 719 -3.78 39.58 -14.13
CA VAL A 719 -3.03 39.04 -12.97
C VAL A 719 -2.07 40.12 -12.48
N SER A 720 -2.54 40.95 -11.54
CA SER A 720 -1.78 42.10 -11.01
C SER A 720 -1.29 41.88 -9.57
N TYR A 721 -0.28 42.64 -9.17
CA TYR A 721 0.23 42.74 -7.80
C TYR A 721 0.55 44.19 -7.42
N ARG A 722 -0.05 44.69 -6.32
CA ARG A 722 0.08 46.05 -5.79
C ARG A 722 -0.19 47.12 -6.85
N ASP A 723 0.78 48.01 -7.08
CA ASP A 723 0.67 49.18 -7.95
C ASP A 723 0.50 48.81 -9.44
N CYS A 724 0.50 47.52 -9.78
CA CYS A 724 0.20 47.00 -11.11
C CYS A 724 -1.29 46.88 -11.43
N GLY A 725 -2.15 46.97 -10.41
CA GLY A 725 -3.60 46.95 -10.57
C GLY A 725 -4.21 48.35 -10.51
N THR A 726 -5.41 48.50 -11.07
CA THR A 726 -6.24 49.71 -10.89
C THR A 726 -7.34 49.49 -9.83
N THR A 727 -7.31 48.36 -9.14
CA THR A 727 -8.28 47.92 -8.13
C THR A 727 -7.61 47.77 -6.78
N ASP A 728 -8.34 48.00 -5.68
CA ASP A 728 -7.83 47.80 -4.30
C ASP A 728 -7.58 46.31 -3.95
N PHE A 729 -7.79 45.40 -4.90
CA PHE A 729 -7.63 43.97 -4.77
C PHE A 729 -6.80 43.42 -5.93
N ASP A 730 -5.91 42.49 -5.62
CA ASP A 730 -4.98 41.85 -6.56
C ASP A 730 -5.05 40.33 -6.42
N VAL A 731 -4.92 39.63 -7.54
CA VAL A 731 -4.92 38.15 -7.60
C VAL A 731 -3.54 37.55 -7.85
N GLY A 732 -2.57 38.34 -8.32
CA GLY A 732 -1.20 37.90 -8.61
C GLY A 732 -0.23 38.06 -7.44
N VAL A 733 1.02 37.64 -7.67
CA VAL A 733 2.16 37.86 -6.75
C VAL A 733 3.22 38.72 -7.41
N TYR A 734 4.23 39.12 -6.64
CA TYR A 734 5.42 39.76 -7.21
C TYR A 734 6.20 38.76 -8.06
N THR A 735 6.24 38.97 -9.37
CA THR A 735 6.98 38.16 -10.34
C THR A 735 8.13 38.98 -10.96
N PRO A 736 9.39 38.74 -10.56
CA PRO A 736 10.54 39.41 -11.16
C PRO A 736 10.97 38.70 -12.45
N LEU A 737 11.08 39.46 -13.53
CA LEU A 737 11.73 39.06 -14.77
C LEU A 737 13.20 39.51 -14.74
N TYR A 738 14.11 38.57 -14.95
CA TYR A 738 15.56 38.84 -14.95
C TYR A 738 16.07 38.99 -16.38
N ILE A 739 16.47 40.21 -16.75
CA ILE A 739 17.04 40.51 -18.07
C ILE A 739 18.45 41.03 -17.86
N ASN A 740 19.45 40.38 -18.45
CA ASN A 740 20.87 40.76 -18.35
C ASN A 740 21.40 40.93 -16.91
N GLY A 741 20.83 40.20 -15.94
CA GLY A 741 21.21 40.27 -14.53
C GLY A 741 20.49 41.36 -13.72
N ASP A 742 19.67 42.20 -14.35
CA ASP A 742 18.80 43.16 -13.69
C ASP A 742 17.39 42.57 -13.50
N SER A 743 16.82 42.76 -12.31
CA SER A 743 15.43 42.37 -12.03
C SER A 743 14.46 43.49 -12.38
N SER A 744 13.48 43.19 -13.22
CA SER A 744 12.35 44.06 -13.55
C SER A 744 11.05 43.39 -13.13
N GLN A 745 10.04 44.15 -12.72
CA GLN A 745 8.73 43.58 -12.38
C GLN A 745 7.84 43.55 -13.63
N VAL A 746 7.22 42.41 -13.92
CA VAL A 746 6.17 42.32 -14.97
C VAL A 746 4.87 42.86 -14.38
N CYS A 747 4.27 43.86 -15.02
CA CYS A 747 3.27 44.72 -14.39
C CYS A 747 2.16 45.17 -15.36
N PRO A 748 0.96 44.54 -15.33
CA PRO A 748 0.61 43.28 -14.65
C PRO A 748 1.32 42.08 -15.30
N GLN A 749 1.25 40.91 -14.67
CA GLN A 749 1.81 39.67 -15.22
C GLN A 749 1.14 39.29 -16.56
N GLY A 750 -0.17 39.48 -16.69
CA GLY A 750 -0.90 39.18 -17.92
C GLY A 750 -2.31 39.73 -17.92
N ARG A 751 -2.97 39.73 -19.09
CA ARG A 751 -4.29 40.35 -19.34
C ARG A 751 -5.15 39.50 -20.28
N PHE A 752 -6.45 39.80 -20.33
CA PHE A 752 -7.36 39.22 -21.32
C PHE A 752 -7.23 39.91 -22.67
N THR A 753 -7.14 39.14 -23.75
CA THR A 753 -6.97 39.67 -25.12
C THR A 753 -8.20 39.50 -26.00
N TRP A 754 -9.22 38.75 -25.56
CA TRP A 754 -10.45 38.54 -26.32
C TRP A 754 -11.12 39.87 -26.69
N GLN A 755 -11.58 40.00 -27.93
CA GLN A 755 -12.11 41.24 -28.51
C GLN A 755 -13.62 41.17 -28.77
N GLU A 756 -14.28 42.32 -28.72
CA GLU A 756 -15.70 42.45 -29.07
C GLU A 756 -15.98 42.22 -30.57
N ALA A 757 -17.16 41.71 -30.88
CA ALA A 757 -17.68 41.61 -32.24
C ALA A 757 -18.17 42.97 -32.77
N ASP A 758 -18.53 43.03 -34.05
CA ASP A 758 -18.96 44.26 -34.73
C ASP A 758 -20.18 44.94 -34.09
N THR A 759 -21.06 44.17 -33.45
CA THR A 759 -22.23 44.70 -32.74
C THR A 759 -22.31 44.15 -31.32
N PHE A 760 -22.85 44.96 -30.39
CA PHE A 760 -23.07 44.49 -29.02
C PHE A 760 -23.96 43.25 -28.93
N ASN A 761 -24.92 43.08 -29.85
CA ASN A 761 -25.80 41.91 -29.81
C ASN A 761 -25.04 40.63 -30.19
N ASP A 762 -24.08 40.73 -31.11
CA ASP A 762 -23.19 39.63 -31.47
C ASP A 762 -22.19 39.38 -30.34
N THR A 763 -21.57 40.44 -29.79
CA THR A 763 -20.70 40.35 -28.60
C THR A 763 -21.42 39.68 -27.42
N LEU A 764 -22.67 40.07 -27.13
CA LEU A 764 -23.46 39.46 -26.06
C LEU A 764 -23.77 37.99 -26.35
N THR A 765 -24.02 37.63 -27.61
CA THR A 765 -24.30 36.24 -27.99
C THR A 765 -23.05 35.38 -27.85
N GLU A 766 -21.89 35.87 -28.27
CA GLU A 766 -20.61 35.18 -28.09
C GLU A 766 -20.23 35.06 -26.61
N LEU A 767 -20.37 36.13 -25.82
CA LEU A 767 -20.12 36.07 -24.37
C LEU A 767 -21.08 35.12 -23.65
N ASP A 768 -22.36 35.11 -24.02
CA ASP A 768 -23.37 34.18 -23.49
C ASP A 768 -22.95 32.72 -23.76
N LEU A 769 -22.53 32.43 -25.00
CA LEU A 769 -22.01 31.13 -25.39
C LEU A 769 -20.74 30.75 -24.62
N LEU A 770 -19.72 31.61 -24.63
CA LEU A 770 -18.41 31.33 -24.05
C LEU A 770 -18.45 31.20 -22.53
N LEU A 771 -19.19 32.05 -21.83
CA LEU A 771 -19.16 32.10 -20.37
C LEU A 771 -20.29 31.29 -19.71
N THR A 772 -21.42 31.11 -20.39
CA THR A 772 -22.59 30.44 -19.80
C THR A 772 -23.07 29.21 -20.58
N GLY A 773 -22.59 28.99 -21.81
CA GLY A 773 -23.11 27.94 -22.69
C GLY A 773 -24.45 28.32 -23.32
N GLY A 774 -24.68 29.61 -23.56
CA GLY A 774 -25.92 30.14 -24.15
C GLY A 774 -27.11 30.16 -23.20
N ARG A 775 -26.88 30.16 -21.89
CA ARG A 775 -27.93 29.98 -20.87
C ARG A 775 -28.51 31.28 -20.34
N LEU A 776 -27.95 32.46 -20.64
CA LEU A 776 -28.43 33.69 -20.04
C LEU A 776 -29.94 33.88 -20.26
N THR A 777 -30.68 34.02 -19.16
CA THR A 777 -32.11 34.31 -19.21
C THR A 777 -32.37 35.69 -19.84
N ALA A 778 -33.60 35.93 -20.30
CA ALA A 778 -33.98 37.24 -20.84
C ALA A 778 -33.71 38.39 -19.84
N ALA A 779 -33.91 38.14 -18.54
CA ALA A 779 -33.60 39.09 -17.48
C ALA A 779 -32.08 39.34 -17.37
N SER A 780 -31.27 38.28 -17.28
CA SER A 780 -29.81 38.39 -17.22
C SER A 780 -29.23 39.09 -18.45
N ARG A 781 -29.72 38.80 -19.66
CA ARG A 781 -29.32 39.48 -20.91
C ARG A 781 -29.60 40.98 -20.86
N GLU A 782 -30.74 41.39 -20.30
CA GLU A 782 -31.06 42.81 -20.14
C GLU A 782 -30.16 43.48 -19.09
N THR A 783 -29.84 42.81 -17.99
CA THR A 783 -28.87 43.31 -17.00
C THR A 783 -27.50 43.53 -17.63
N VAL A 784 -27.01 42.58 -18.43
CA VAL A 784 -25.72 42.72 -19.13
C VAL A 784 -25.76 43.86 -20.15
N ARG A 785 -26.86 43.99 -20.91
CA ARG A 785 -27.07 45.11 -21.84
C ARG A 785 -27.04 46.46 -21.14
N ALA A 786 -27.72 46.57 -19.98
CA ALA A 786 -27.73 47.78 -19.17
C ALA A 786 -26.33 48.09 -18.63
N ALA A 787 -25.59 47.08 -18.16
CA ALA A 787 -24.21 47.26 -17.67
C ALA A 787 -23.27 47.75 -18.79
N TYR A 788 -23.36 47.18 -19.99
CA TYR A 788 -22.57 47.58 -21.16
C TYR A 788 -22.88 49.03 -21.59
N SER A 789 -24.17 49.35 -21.71
CA SER A 789 -24.63 50.64 -22.24
C SER A 789 -24.40 51.81 -21.27
N ASN A 790 -24.46 51.53 -19.96
CA ASN A 790 -24.29 52.55 -18.91
C ASN A 790 -22.85 52.63 -18.37
N ALA A 791 -21.91 51.85 -18.92
CA ALA A 791 -20.53 51.84 -18.45
C ALA A 791 -19.89 53.23 -18.61
N GLN A 792 -19.28 53.74 -17.53
CA GLN A 792 -18.47 54.97 -17.58
C GLN A 792 -17.01 54.71 -18.01
N GLY A 793 -16.64 53.43 -18.14
CA GLY A 793 -15.31 52.97 -18.55
C GLY A 793 -15.40 52.00 -19.72
N ASN A 794 -14.60 50.93 -19.70
CA ASN A 794 -14.64 49.92 -20.75
C ASN A 794 -15.96 49.11 -20.70
N SER A 795 -16.82 49.29 -21.71
CA SER A 795 -18.14 48.64 -21.80
C SER A 795 -18.04 47.11 -21.86
N LEU A 796 -17.06 46.55 -22.57
CA LEU A 796 -16.83 45.11 -22.62
C LEU A 796 -16.53 44.55 -21.22
N LYS A 797 -15.63 45.18 -20.47
CA LYS A 797 -15.35 44.78 -19.07
C LYS A 797 -16.58 44.87 -18.17
N ALA A 798 -17.45 45.86 -18.38
CA ALA A 798 -18.70 45.98 -17.65
C ALA A 798 -19.67 44.82 -17.97
N ALA A 799 -19.77 44.42 -19.24
CA ALA A 799 -20.55 43.25 -19.64
C ALA A 799 -19.96 41.94 -19.07
N GLN A 800 -18.65 41.74 -19.18
CA GLN A 800 -17.96 40.57 -18.60
C GLN A 800 -18.22 40.46 -17.10
N ARG A 801 -18.09 41.57 -16.36
CA ARG A 801 -18.42 41.64 -14.92
C ARG A 801 -19.86 41.28 -14.63
N ALA A 802 -20.81 41.79 -15.41
CA ALA A 802 -22.22 41.47 -15.23
C ALA A 802 -22.48 39.97 -15.43
N ILE A 803 -21.88 39.36 -16.47
CA ILE A 803 -22.06 37.92 -16.76
C ILE A 803 -21.49 37.04 -15.66
N VAL A 804 -20.27 37.31 -15.16
CA VAL A 804 -19.66 36.44 -14.13
C VAL A 804 -20.38 36.47 -12.78
N MET A 805 -21.30 37.42 -12.61
CA MET A 805 -22.17 37.57 -11.43
C MET A 805 -23.55 36.94 -11.60
N THR A 806 -23.91 36.46 -12.80
CA THR A 806 -25.22 35.84 -12.99
C THR A 806 -25.26 34.42 -12.44
N THR A 807 -26.47 33.92 -12.19
CA THR A 807 -26.67 32.53 -11.75
C THR A 807 -26.16 31.55 -12.80
N GLU A 808 -26.38 31.84 -14.07
CA GLU A 808 -25.99 30.96 -15.18
C GLU A 808 -24.47 30.81 -15.28
N PHE A 809 -23.67 31.85 -15.05
CA PHE A 809 -22.22 31.69 -14.99
C PHE A 809 -21.77 30.87 -13.77
N ASN A 810 -22.47 31.00 -12.64
CA ASN A 810 -22.07 30.41 -11.37
C ASN A 810 -22.51 28.95 -11.21
N THR A 811 -23.45 28.46 -12.01
CA THR A 811 -23.93 27.08 -11.98
C THR A 811 -23.58 26.31 -13.26
N LEU A 812 -23.47 24.99 -13.14
CA LEU A 812 -23.61 24.04 -14.23
C LEU A 812 -25.10 23.78 -14.46
N GLY A 813 -25.49 23.61 -15.72
CA GLY A 813 -26.85 23.31 -16.14
C GLY A 813 -26.91 23.24 -17.66
N ALA A 814 -28.07 22.90 -18.21
CA ALA A 814 -28.35 22.73 -19.64
C ALA A 814 -27.65 23.71 -20.61
N PRO A 815 -26.48 23.42 -21.21
CA PRO A 815 -26.02 24.26 -22.32
C PRO A 815 -27.09 24.20 -23.42
N LEU A 816 -27.54 25.36 -23.92
CA LEU A 816 -28.51 25.34 -25.01
C LEU A 816 -27.78 24.82 -26.26
N PRO A 817 -28.23 23.71 -26.88
CA PRO A 817 -27.56 23.19 -28.05
C PRO A 817 -27.64 24.22 -29.18
N GLU A 818 -26.49 24.66 -29.69
CA GLU A 818 -26.46 25.39 -30.95
C GLU A 818 -26.66 24.44 -32.13
N ASN A 819 -27.32 24.90 -33.19
CA ASN A 819 -27.48 24.18 -34.45
C ASN A 819 -26.20 24.18 -35.30
N GLY A 820 -25.04 23.97 -34.68
CA GLY A 820 -23.74 24.02 -35.35
C GLY A 820 -22.71 23.13 -34.69
N THR A 821 -22.02 22.30 -35.48
CA THR A 821 -20.73 21.73 -35.07
C THR A 821 -19.71 22.85 -35.07
N ARG A 822 -18.94 23.02 -33.97
CA ARG A 822 -17.73 23.85 -34.00
C ARG A 822 -16.91 23.44 -35.21
N THR A 823 -16.71 24.35 -36.16
CA THR A 823 -15.73 24.13 -37.23
C THR A 823 -14.42 23.86 -36.50
N PRO A 824 -13.78 22.69 -36.69
CA PRO A 824 -12.47 22.46 -36.11
C PRO A 824 -11.63 23.69 -36.44
N SER A 825 -10.99 24.29 -35.43
CA SER A 825 -9.82 25.12 -35.73
C SER A 825 -9.01 24.28 -36.70
N GLU A 826 -8.58 24.84 -37.83
CA GLU A 826 -7.59 24.16 -38.65
C GLU A 826 -6.53 23.66 -37.68
N GLU A 827 -6.37 22.33 -37.62
CA GLU A 827 -5.27 21.76 -36.89
C GLU A 827 -4.06 22.49 -37.45
N THR A 828 -3.40 23.31 -36.62
CA THR A 828 -2.00 23.59 -36.89
C THR A 828 -1.42 22.20 -37.03
N THR A 829 -0.98 21.87 -38.25
CA THR A 829 -0.33 20.60 -38.52
C THR A 829 0.91 20.59 -37.64
N GLY A 830 0.74 20.10 -36.41
CA GLY A 830 1.84 19.73 -35.56
C GLY A 830 2.66 18.73 -36.37
N PRO A 831 4.00 18.76 -36.22
CA PRO A 831 4.84 17.78 -36.88
C PRO A 831 4.29 16.37 -36.58
N SER A 832 4.32 15.50 -37.59
CA SER A 832 3.85 14.12 -37.47
C SER A 832 4.38 13.49 -36.19
N VAL A 833 3.47 12.95 -35.36
CA VAL A 833 3.84 12.27 -34.11
C VAL A 833 4.69 11.05 -34.45
N ASN A 834 6.01 11.22 -34.40
CA ASN A 834 6.94 10.10 -34.37
C ASN A 834 6.88 9.45 -32.99
N SER A 835 7.20 8.14 -32.92
CA SER A 835 7.36 7.44 -31.65
C SER A 835 8.42 8.15 -30.81
N TYR A 836 8.01 8.85 -29.75
CA TYR A 836 8.91 9.56 -28.85
C TYR A 836 9.06 8.77 -27.53
N LYS A 837 10.25 8.82 -26.94
CA LYS A 837 10.43 8.43 -25.53
C LYS A 837 10.22 9.68 -24.69
N ALA A 838 9.10 9.75 -23.97
CA ALA A 838 8.86 10.81 -23.00
C ALA A 838 9.72 10.56 -21.76
N ALA A 839 10.62 11.49 -21.43
CA ALA A 839 11.14 11.60 -20.07
C ALA A 839 10.15 12.45 -19.28
N VAL A 840 9.28 11.82 -18.50
CA VAL A 840 8.36 12.53 -17.59
C VAL A 840 9.15 12.87 -16.32
N LEU A 841 9.56 14.13 -16.18
CA LEU A 841 10.09 14.67 -14.93
C LEU A 841 9.03 15.57 -14.28
N LEU A 842 8.51 15.14 -13.12
CA LEU A 842 7.52 15.89 -12.36
C LEU A 842 8.21 16.97 -11.51
N PHE A 843 7.81 18.23 -11.70
CA PHE A 843 8.29 19.37 -10.93
C PHE A 843 7.45 19.60 -9.66
N PHE A 844 8.13 19.79 -8.53
CA PHE A 844 7.57 20.41 -7.34
C PHE A 844 8.41 21.64 -6.97
N SER A 845 7.74 22.80 -6.87
CA SER A 845 8.22 24.14 -6.45
C SER A 845 9.54 24.65 -7.07
N GLY A 846 9.41 25.35 -8.21
CA GLY A 846 10.46 26.17 -8.83
C GLY A 846 10.75 25.69 -10.25
N GLY A 847 10.05 26.26 -11.23
CA GLY A 847 10.19 25.86 -12.63
C GLY A 847 11.62 26.10 -13.13
N ALA A 848 12.23 25.05 -13.68
CA ALA A 848 13.42 25.16 -14.51
C ALA A 848 13.07 24.64 -15.91
N ASP A 849 13.58 25.32 -16.94
CA ASP A 849 13.43 24.92 -18.34
C ASP A 849 14.20 23.62 -18.61
N THR A 850 13.49 22.50 -18.54
CA THR A 850 14.05 21.14 -18.58
C THR A 850 14.68 20.77 -19.92
N PHE A 851 14.29 21.44 -21.00
CA PHE A 851 14.85 21.19 -22.32
C PHE A 851 16.32 21.60 -22.41
N ASN A 852 16.77 22.52 -21.55
CA ASN A 852 18.16 22.96 -21.49
C ASN A 852 19.00 22.24 -20.41
N MET A 853 18.37 21.43 -19.55
CA MET A 853 19.09 20.66 -18.53
C MET A 853 19.72 19.37 -19.07
N VAL A 854 19.11 18.77 -20.09
CA VAL A 854 19.63 17.59 -20.78
C VAL A 854 19.52 17.81 -22.28
N VAL A 855 20.47 18.57 -22.82
CA VAL A 855 20.58 18.77 -24.27
C VAL A 855 21.46 17.64 -24.85
N PRO A 856 20.94 16.78 -25.74
CA PRO A 856 21.73 15.74 -26.37
C PRO A 856 22.92 16.37 -27.09
N GLN A 857 24.14 15.95 -26.79
CA GLN A 857 25.33 16.39 -27.52
C GLN A 857 25.72 15.30 -28.53
N ASP A 858 26.26 15.72 -29.67
CA ASP A 858 26.92 14.83 -30.64
C ASP A 858 26.07 13.63 -31.14
N CYS A 859 24.75 13.81 -31.25
CA CYS A 859 23.87 12.81 -31.85
C CYS A 859 22.68 13.45 -32.59
N TYR A 860 21.97 12.65 -33.40
CA TYR A 860 20.83 13.11 -34.19
C TYR A 860 19.70 13.72 -33.34
N LEU A 861 19.63 13.37 -32.05
CA LEU A 861 18.67 13.95 -31.10
C LEU A 861 18.94 15.44 -30.82
N TYR A 862 20.16 15.94 -31.10
CA TYR A 862 20.44 17.38 -31.03
C TYR A 862 19.73 18.14 -32.14
N ASP A 863 19.71 17.60 -33.36
CA ASP A 863 18.99 18.22 -34.49
C ASP A 863 17.48 18.23 -34.23
N GLU A 864 16.94 17.18 -33.60
CA GLU A 864 15.55 17.14 -33.14
C GLU A 864 15.28 18.17 -32.03
N TYR A 865 16.19 18.30 -31.06
CA TYR A 865 16.12 19.34 -30.03
C TYR A 865 16.06 20.74 -30.66
N VAL A 866 16.92 21.04 -31.64
CA VAL A 866 16.91 22.33 -32.38
C VAL A 866 15.62 22.49 -33.17
N GLN A 867 15.10 21.44 -33.79
CA GLN A 867 13.88 21.50 -34.58
C GLN A 867 12.63 21.76 -33.70
N ILE A 868 12.60 21.20 -32.49
CA ILE A 868 11.49 21.37 -31.53
C ILE A 868 11.59 22.71 -30.81
N ARG A 869 12.80 23.12 -30.41
CA ARG A 869 13.03 24.33 -29.61
C ARG A 869 13.19 25.59 -30.44
N THR A 870 13.39 25.44 -31.75
CA THR A 870 13.51 26.54 -32.70
C THR A 870 14.53 27.58 -32.24
N ASP A 871 14.09 28.79 -31.97
CA ASP A 871 14.85 29.95 -31.50
C ASP A 871 15.27 29.88 -30.03
N LEU A 872 14.71 28.95 -29.24
CA LEU A 872 15.05 28.69 -27.84
C LEU A 872 16.07 27.55 -27.66
N ALA A 873 16.67 27.07 -28.75
CA ALA A 873 17.69 26.02 -28.74
C ALA A 873 19.08 26.59 -28.44
N LEU A 874 19.77 26.06 -27.44
CA LEU A 874 21.14 26.42 -27.09
C LEU A 874 22.13 25.68 -27.98
N THR A 875 23.11 26.41 -28.52
CA THR A 875 24.23 25.84 -29.26
C THR A 875 25.16 25.06 -28.33
N PRO A 876 25.95 24.09 -28.84
CA PRO A 876 26.96 23.41 -28.02
C PRO A 876 27.97 24.38 -27.41
N ALA A 877 28.25 25.50 -28.08
CA ALA A 877 29.13 26.54 -27.58
C ALA A 877 28.52 27.30 -26.38
N GLU A 878 27.23 27.60 -26.42
CA GLU A 878 26.50 28.27 -25.33
C GLU A 878 26.37 27.34 -24.11
N LEU A 879 26.10 26.06 -24.33
CA LEU A 879 26.01 25.05 -23.26
C LEU A 879 27.33 24.83 -22.51
N ASN A 880 28.46 24.94 -23.20
CA ASN A 880 29.79 24.84 -22.57
C ASN A 880 30.21 26.12 -21.81
N SER A 881 29.43 27.20 -21.93
CA SER A 881 29.71 28.49 -21.28
C SER A 881 28.85 28.77 -20.04
N ILE A 882 27.88 27.89 -19.78
CA ILE A 882 27.02 27.83 -18.58
C ILE A 882 27.64 26.83 -17.60
#